data_AF-A0A672MS38-F1
#
_entry.id   AF-A0A672MS38-F1
#
_cell.length_a   1.000
_cell.length_b   1.000
_cell.length_c   1.000
_cell.angle_alpha   90.00
_cell.angle_beta   90.00
_cell.angle_gamma   90.00
#
_symmetry.space_group_name_H-M   'P 1'
#
loop_
_entity.id
_entity.type
_entity.pdbx_description
1 polymer ?
#
loop_
_entity_poly.entity_id
_entity_poly.type
_entity_poly.pdbx_seq_one_letter_code
_entity_poly.pdbx_strand_id
1 'polypeptide(L)'
;MENPQRNSPVVRELTRAFSHYNKHNVFLKKNLKETLTFFREIRQTHSSTCSSTPAALDTGQLSCISLPRHEEDYLQNVVGSAPYILVLGQDCSARYQLLNCLLGERLLPLGSEVGGACGPEGGACRRRKLCFTHGRQTRLSLALPGQYELVHQLAAHCGRWDTVPCEDLEIQECEDPAQRLAELEITLHHALLQEVKIMVLPCRGVQPVEEALEDCRRGILPIILYAVSKDSLSAEQVSDLQKVHETLPFPVCFVRAPSGPSDPEPSPGALYRQLLSLELVGGAAGNCACGAPAQTQSIVGESLERLQRVLGPFTRQLLQSQQVEAATLLNAVHCRCLDLFINQAFDMQRDLQITPRRLEYTREKEGELFSSLMAIANRKQEEMKDMIVETLSGMKEQLLEDAANLHFTDIIMSSNGEPVSSKDIKMCISQIQDLIVVRLNQAVANKLTSSVDYLRESFVGTLERCLGSLEKNTAESSSNVTSNHLKQILNAAYHVEVTFHSGSSVTRLFWEQIKQIIHRITWVNPPSVSAEWKRKVAQDAIESLSAAKLAKSICSQFRTRLNSSHEAFAASLRQVSAFTLSPHWCCYRDESPVLMCVCLESRSLRDILLHGKPKMGRELGRGQYGVVYMCDSWGGRHPCALKSVVPPDDKHWNDLALEFHYTRSLPKHERLVNLHGSVIDHSYSGGSSIAVLLIMERLHRDLYAGLKASLSLKERLQIALDVVEGIRFLHSQGLLHRDIKLKNVLLDKQNRAKITDLGFCKPEAMMSGSIVGTPIHMAPELFTECVCLPNNVR
;
A
#
# COMPACT_ATOMS: atom_id res chain seq x y z
N MET A 1 -62.22 1.82 6.91
CA MET A 1 -61.84 3.18 7.34
C MET A 1 -60.35 3.33 7.07
N GLU A 2 -59.99 4.10 6.06
CA GLU A 2 -58.60 4.30 5.63
C GLU A 2 -57.87 5.20 6.63
N ASN A 3 -56.68 4.78 7.04
CA ASN A 3 -55.87 5.45 8.06
C ASN A 3 -55.26 6.75 7.49
N PRO A 4 -55.52 7.95 8.05
CA PRO A 4 -55.04 9.23 7.49
C PRO A 4 -53.53 9.45 7.62
N GLN A 5 -52.79 8.53 8.26
CA GLN A 5 -51.35 8.61 8.52
C GLN A 5 -50.44 8.63 7.27
N ARG A 6 -50.98 8.64 6.04
CA ARG A 6 -50.22 8.26 4.85
C ARG A 6 -49.60 9.36 3.99
N ASN A 7 -49.90 10.65 4.13
CA ASN A 7 -49.50 11.60 3.07
C ASN A 7 -49.20 13.05 3.49
N SER A 8 -48.56 13.32 4.63
CA SER A 8 -47.87 14.63 4.75
C SER A 8 -46.70 14.65 3.75
N PRO A 9 -46.66 15.60 2.80
CA PRO A 9 -45.60 15.62 1.79
C PRO A 9 -44.22 15.89 2.41
N VAL A 10 -44.17 16.60 3.54
CA VAL A 10 -42.97 16.81 4.36
C VAL A 10 -42.44 15.48 4.90
N VAL A 11 -43.30 14.68 5.54
CA VAL A 11 -42.93 13.35 6.08
C VAL A 11 -42.37 12.48 4.98
N ARG A 12 -43.05 12.41 3.82
CA ARG A 12 -42.62 11.59 2.69
C ARG A 12 -41.25 12.01 2.15
N GLU A 13 -40.98 13.32 2.06
CA GLU A 13 -39.69 13.81 1.57
C GLU A 13 -38.56 13.56 2.56
N LEU A 14 -38.80 13.76 3.86
CA LEU A 14 -37.81 13.51 4.90
C LEU A 14 -37.52 12.03 5.08
N THR A 15 -38.54 11.18 5.14
CA THR A 15 -38.35 9.72 5.16
C THR A 15 -37.52 9.26 3.97
N ARG A 16 -37.74 9.80 2.76
CA ARG A 16 -36.89 9.50 1.59
C ARG A 16 -35.45 9.98 1.77
N ALA A 17 -35.24 11.18 2.30
CA ALA A 17 -33.89 11.73 2.53
C ALA A 17 -33.11 10.88 3.56
N PHE A 18 -33.71 10.56 4.70
CA PHE A 18 -33.08 9.73 5.73
C PHE A 18 -32.89 8.29 5.28
N SER A 19 -33.88 7.68 4.63
CA SER A 19 -33.73 6.31 4.08
C SER A 19 -32.61 6.22 3.04
N HIS A 20 -32.48 7.24 2.18
CA HIS A 20 -31.36 7.35 1.25
C HIS A 20 -30.02 7.51 1.97
N TYR A 21 -29.93 8.35 2.99
CA TYR A 21 -28.74 8.49 3.83
C TYR A 21 -28.37 7.15 4.49
N ASN A 22 -29.32 6.52 5.19
CA ASN A 22 -29.11 5.26 5.91
C ASN A 22 -28.63 4.16 4.95
N LYS A 23 -29.21 4.06 3.75
CA LYS A 23 -28.77 3.12 2.72
C LYS A 23 -27.29 3.31 2.34
N HIS A 24 -26.86 4.53 2.04
CA HIS A 24 -25.47 4.79 1.68
C HIS A 24 -24.51 4.68 2.88
N ASN A 25 -25.00 5.00 4.09
CA ASN A 25 -24.20 4.89 5.30
C ASN A 25 -23.86 3.43 5.64
N VAL A 26 -24.74 2.47 5.33
CA VAL A 26 -24.42 1.03 5.45
C VAL A 26 -23.20 0.67 4.59
N PHE A 27 -23.12 1.17 3.36
CA PHE A 27 -21.97 0.92 2.49
C PHE A 27 -20.71 1.65 2.98
N LEU A 28 -20.82 2.89 3.47
CA LEU A 28 -19.69 3.61 4.11
C LEU A 28 -19.14 2.84 5.32
N LYS A 29 -20.03 2.35 6.20
CA LYS A 29 -19.67 1.53 7.36
C LYS A 29 -18.95 0.24 6.96
N LYS A 30 -19.50 -0.46 5.97
CA LYS A 30 -18.90 -1.69 5.42
C LYS A 30 -17.48 -1.39 4.89
N ASN A 31 -17.36 -0.40 4.02
CA ASN A 31 -16.11 -0.07 3.35
C ASN A 31 -15.03 0.41 4.35
N LEU A 32 -15.40 1.26 5.33
CA LEU A 32 -14.49 1.66 6.41
C LEU A 32 -14.04 0.45 7.26
N LYS A 33 -14.96 -0.47 7.59
CA LYS A 33 -14.62 -1.69 8.35
C LYS A 33 -13.65 -2.58 7.60
N GLU A 34 -13.87 -2.81 6.31
CA GLU A 34 -12.97 -3.60 5.46
C GLU A 34 -11.60 -2.94 5.33
N THR A 35 -11.55 -1.62 5.18
CA THR A 35 -10.31 -0.82 5.17
C THR A 35 -9.51 -0.99 6.45
N LEU A 36 -10.16 -0.86 7.62
CA LEU A 36 -9.50 -1.03 8.92
C LEU A 36 -9.06 -2.48 9.17
N THR A 37 -9.77 -3.44 8.60
CA THR A 37 -9.43 -4.87 8.69
C THR A 37 -8.19 -5.16 7.85
N PHE A 38 -8.15 -4.67 6.59
CA PHE A 38 -6.99 -4.73 5.71
C PHE A 38 -5.72 -4.15 6.36
N PHE A 39 -5.80 -2.93 6.94
CA PHE A 39 -4.65 -2.35 7.64
C PHE A 39 -4.23 -3.11 8.90
N ARG A 40 -5.12 -3.90 9.51
CA ARG A 40 -4.78 -4.75 10.66
C ARG A 40 -4.08 -6.02 10.20
N GLU A 41 -4.56 -6.63 9.13
CA GLU A 41 -3.99 -7.86 8.54
C GLU A 41 -2.55 -7.61 8.05
N ILE A 42 -2.30 -6.55 7.28
CA ILE A 42 -0.96 -6.19 6.83
C ILE A 42 0.02 -6.04 8.01
N ARG A 43 -0.41 -5.37 9.08
CA ARG A 43 0.42 -5.19 10.28
C ARG A 43 0.77 -6.53 10.95
N GLN A 44 -0.13 -7.50 10.91
CA GLN A 44 0.08 -8.84 11.48
C GLN A 44 0.99 -9.71 10.58
N THR A 45 0.76 -9.73 9.27
CA THR A 45 1.55 -10.50 8.30
C THR A 45 3.04 -10.15 8.36
N HIS A 46 3.38 -8.87 8.54
CA HIS A 46 4.79 -8.44 8.65
C HIS A 46 5.45 -8.77 10.00
N SER A 47 4.67 -8.77 11.09
CA SER A 47 5.20 -9.11 12.43
C SER A 47 5.66 -10.57 12.54
N SER A 48 5.04 -11.48 11.78
CA SER A 48 5.39 -12.90 11.74
C SER A 48 6.53 -13.24 10.78
N THR A 49 6.83 -12.40 9.79
CA THR A 49 7.96 -12.61 8.86
C THR A 49 9.30 -12.11 9.41
N CYS A 50 9.30 -11.12 10.31
CA CYS A 50 10.53 -10.52 10.85
C CYS A 50 11.12 -11.22 12.10
N SER A 51 10.59 -12.37 12.52
CA SER A 51 11.04 -13.04 13.75
C SER A 51 12.26 -13.97 13.60
N SER A 52 12.94 -13.99 12.44
CA SER A 52 14.02 -14.95 12.15
C SER A 52 15.44 -14.40 11.96
N THR A 53 15.70 -13.08 12.12
CA THR A 53 17.10 -12.57 12.16
C THR A 53 17.27 -11.29 13.02
N PRO A 54 18.34 -11.18 13.83
CA PRO A 54 18.63 -10.01 14.68
C PRO A 54 19.46 -8.95 13.95
N ALA A 55 18.95 -8.44 12.83
CA ALA A 55 19.48 -7.23 12.20
C ALA A 55 18.30 -6.35 11.80
N ALA A 56 18.11 -5.26 12.53
CA ALA A 56 17.07 -4.27 12.29
C ALA A 56 17.15 -3.76 10.84
N LEU A 57 16.23 -4.23 10.00
CA LEU A 57 15.88 -3.57 8.75
C LEU A 57 14.92 -2.42 9.08
N ASP A 58 15.24 -1.25 8.54
CA ASP A 58 14.54 0.02 8.77
C ASP A 58 13.02 -0.12 8.80
N THR A 59 12.46 0.11 9.99
CA THR A 59 11.03 0.29 10.28
C THR A 59 10.40 1.51 9.57
N GLY A 60 11.15 2.21 8.71
CA GLY A 60 10.74 3.44 8.03
C GLY A 60 9.88 3.25 6.78
N GLN A 61 9.98 2.14 6.05
CA GLN A 61 9.31 2.03 4.74
C GLN A 61 7.85 1.55 4.80
N LEU A 62 7.42 0.82 5.83
CA LEU A 62 6.05 0.27 5.95
C LEU A 62 5.20 0.93 7.06
N SER A 63 5.78 1.84 7.84
CA SER A 63 5.00 2.74 8.70
C SER A 63 4.10 3.71 7.90
N CYS A 64 4.23 3.73 6.57
CA CYS A 64 3.52 4.63 5.66
C CYS A 64 2.13 4.14 5.21
N ILE A 65 1.79 2.84 5.33
CA ILE A 65 0.49 2.29 4.92
C ILE A 65 -0.42 2.18 6.15
N SER A 66 -0.82 3.33 6.68
CA SER A 66 -1.81 3.41 7.76
C SER A 66 -2.70 4.62 7.60
N LEU A 67 -3.91 4.51 8.17
CA LEU A 67 -4.80 5.64 8.30
C LEU A 67 -4.24 6.55 9.41
N PRO A 68 -3.94 7.84 9.14
CA PRO A 68 -3.57 8.78 10.20
C PRO A 68 -4.66 8.82 11.27
N ARG A 69 -4.29 8.80 12.56
CA ARG A 69 -5.27 8.72 13.67
C ARG A 69 -6.38 9.78 13.58
N HIS A 70 -6.05 11.00 13.18
CA HIS A 70 -7.03 12.07 13.03
C HIS A 70 -8.04 11.81 11.90
N GLU A 71 -7.61 11.20 10.78
CA GLU A 71 -8.51 10.80 9.69
C GLU A 71 -9.38 9.60 10.12
N GLU A 72 -8.80 8.64 10.86
CA GLU A 72 -9.51 7.49 11.42
C GLU A 72 -10.61 7.92 12.40
N ASP A 73 -10.26 8.74 13.39
CA ASP A 73 -11.19 9.25 14.40
C ASP A 73 -12.32 10.05 13.73
N TYR A 74 -11.98 10.92 12.77
CA TYR A 74 -12.96 11.66 12.00
C TYR A 74 -13.91 10.73 11.22
N LEU A 75 -13.37 9.78 10.45
CA LEU A 75 -14.18 8.85 9.66
C LEU A 75 -15.08 7.98 10.54
N GLN A 76 -14.55 7.46 11.66
CA GLN A 76 -15.33 6.68 12.62
C GLN A 76 -16.47 7.50 13.23
N ASN A 77 -16.21 8.78 13.57
CA ASN A 77 -17.23 9.67 14.09
C ASN A 77 -18.31 9.99 13.05
N VAL A 78 -17.94 10.40 11.83
CA VAL A 78 -18.91 10.78 10.79
C VAL A 78 -19.73 9.57 10.32
N VAL A 79 -19.07 8.45 10.01
CA VAL A 79 -19.73 7.23 9.53
C VAL A 79 -20.53 6.56 10.65
N GLY A 80 -20.05 6.62 11.89
CA GLY A 80 -20.73 6.10 13.08
C GLY A 80 -22.00 6.87 13.44
N SER A 81 -22.08 8.16 13.08
CA SER A 81 -23.15 9.05 13.50
C SER A 81 -24.52 8.72 12.89
N ALA A 82 -25.54 8.67 13.73
CA ALA A 82 -26.93 8.51 13.34
C ALA A 82 -27.60 9.88 13.15
N PRO A 83 -28.46 10.07 12.13
CA PRO A 83 -29.17 11.33 11.96
C PRO A 83 -30.12 11.56 13.14
N TYR A 84 -30.22 12.81 13.59
CA TYR A 84 -31.04 13.18 14.73
C TYR A 84 -31.59 14.60 14.53
N ILE A 85 -32.91 14.78 14.60
CA ILE A 85 -33.53 16.11 14.47
C ILE A 85 -33.54 16.79 15.84
N LEU A 86 -32.92 17.96 15.93
CA LEU A 86 -32.93 18.80 17.14
C LEU A 86 -33.89 19.97 16.92
N VAL A 87 -34.89 20.09 17.78
CA VAL A 87 -35.91 21.14 17.72
C VAL A 87 -35.69 22.16 18.82
N LEU A 88 -35.28 23.35 18.41
CA LEU A 88 -35.16 24.57 19.21
C LEU A 88 -36.23 25.58 18.79
N GLY A 89 -36.36 26.69 19.52
CA GLY A 89 -37.22 27.78 19.10
C GLY A 89 -37.38 28.86 20.16
N GLN A 90 -38.07 29.94 19.79
CA GLN A 90 -38.28 31.11 20.66
C GLN A 90 -39.16 30.82 21.87
N ASP A 91 -40.14 29.92 21.72
CA ASP A 91 -41.07 29.51 22.77
C ASP A 91 -41.56 28.06 22.57
N CYS A 92 -42.24 27.51 23.58
CA CYS A 92 -42.79 26.15 23.53
C CYS A 92 -43.87 25.97 22.46
N SER A 93 -44.71 26.99 22.26
CA SER A 93 -45.80 26.91 21.29
C SER A 93 -45.25 26.75 19.88
N ALA A 94 -44.25 27.54 19.51
CA ALA A 94 -43.57 27.45 18.22
C ALA A 94 -42.89 26.08 18.02
N ARG A 95 -42.20 25.57 19.05
CA ARG A 95 -41.55 24.25 19.01
C ARG A 95 -42.56 23.12 18.81
N TYR A 96 -43.65 23.13 19.57
CA TYR A 96 -44.68 22.09 19.51
C TYR A 96 -45.46 22.15 18.20
N GLN A 97 -45.74 23.35 17.69
CA GLN A 97 -46.38 23.54 16.39
C GLN A 97 -45.50 23.03 15.25
N LEU A 98 -44.19 23.34 15.27
CA LEU A 98 -43.24 22.80 14.31
C LEU A 98 -43.21 21.27 14.35
N LEU A 99 -43.16 20.67 15.54
CA LEU A 99 -43.10 19.23 15.71
C LEU A 99 -44.39 18.53 15.25
N ASN A 100 -45.56 19.05 15.62
CA ASN A 100 -46.85 18.55 15.16
C ASN A 100 -46.94 18.56 13.63
N CYS A 101 -46.42 19.61 12.98
CA CYS A 101 -46.40 19.69 11.52
C CYS A 101 -45.34 18.79 10.88
N LEU A 102 -44.20 18.58 11.54
CA LEU A 102 -43.16 17.64 11.11
C LEU A 102 -43.67 16.20 11.12
N LEU A 103 -44.44 15.83 12.15
CA LEU A 103 -45.06 14.50 12.29
C LEU A 103 -46.37 14.39 11.51
N GLY A 104 -47.00 15.51 11.13
CA GLY A 104 -48.29 15.52 10.44
C GLY A 104 -49.47 15.11 11.34
N GLU A 105 -49.26 15.09 12.66
CA GLU A 105 -50.25 14.72 13.68
C GLU A 105 -50.19 15.74 14.82
N ARG A 106 -51.35 16.10 15.40
CA ARG A 106 -51.41 16.99 16.57
C ARG A 106 -51.17 16.16 17.83
N LEU A 107 -49.90 15.90 18.15
CA LEU A 107 -49.48 15.10 19.30
C LEU A 107 -49.22 15.95 20.54
N LEU A 108 -48.69 17.15 20.37
CA LEU A 108 -48.42 18.09 21.46
C LEU A 108 -49.51 19.17 21.55
N PRO A 109 -49.85 19.64 22.76
CA PRO A 109 -50.86 20.67 22.97
C PRO A 109 -50.46 22.01 22.31
N LEU A 110 -51.45 22.85 21.96
CA LEU A 110 -51.28 24.17 21.33
C LEU A 110 -52.24 25.19 21.98
N GLY A 111 -51.89 26.47 21.99
CA GLY A 111 -52.75 27.56 22.50
C GLY A 111 -52.54 27.89 23.98
N SER A 112 -53.57 28.39 24.68
CA SER A 112 -53.52 28.79 26.09
C SER A 112 -53.13 27.65 27.05
N GLU A 113 -53.34 26.40 26.63
CA GLU A 113 -52.91 25.17 27.33
C GLU A 113 -51.39 25.00 27.39
N VAL A 114 -50.66 25.62 26.46
CA VAL A 114 -49.18 25.68 26.46
C VAL A 114 -48.69 26.93 27.19
N GLY A 115 -49.48 28.01 27.13
CA GLY A 115 -49.10 29.39 27.48
C GLY A 115 -49.39 29.85 28.91
N GLY A 116 -50.13 29.08 29.73
CA GLY A 116 -50.38 29.44 31.13
C GLY A 116 -49.12 29.69 31.98
N ALA A 117 -47.98 29.11 31.57
CA ALA A 117 -46.67 29.30 32.21
C ALA A 117 -45.65 30.07 31.34
N CYS A 118 -46.07 30.67 30.22
CA CYS A 118 -45.20 31.43 29.30
C CYS A 118 -45.81 32.78 28.91
N GLY A 119 -46.74 33.29 29.72
CA GLY A 119 -47.38 34.60 29.54
C GLY A 119 -46.72 35.71 30.38
N PRO A 120 -47.09 36.98 30.14
CA PRO A 120 -46.59 38.14 30.87
C PRO A 120 -46.92 38.15 32.38
N GLU A 121 -47.71 37.19 32.87
CA GLU A 121 -48.09 37.03 34.29
C GLU A 121 -47.25 35.98 35.07
N GLY A 122 -45.99 35.76 34.68
CA GLY A 122 -44.91 35.53 35.66
C GLY A 122 -44.68 34.12 36.22
N GLY A 123 -44.34 33.16 35.36
CA GLY A 123 -43.60 31.96 35.74
C GLY A 123 -42.54 31.60 34.68
N ALA A 124 -41.37 31.09 35.09
CA ALA A 124 -40.39 30.56 34.15
C ALA A 124 -40.87 29.21 33.61
N CYS A 125 -40.93 29.05 32.28
CA CYS A 125 -41.30 27.79 31.63
C CYS A 125 -40.51 26.59 32.18
N ARG A 126 -41.20 25.52 32.59
CA ARG A 126 -40.58 24.30 33.14
C ARG A 126 -40.76 23.04 32.28
N ARG A 127 -40.88 23.21 30.96
CA ARG A 127 -41.04 22.07 30.04
C ARG A 127 -39.75 21.24 29.97
N ARG A 128 -39.87 19.93 30.20
CA ARG A 128 -38.77 18.96 30.17
C ARG A 128 -38.33 18.65 28.74
N LYS A 129 -37.17 17.99 28.63
CA LYS A 129 -36.63 17.45 27.38
C LYS A 129 -37.56 16.35 26.85
N LEU A 130 -37.86 16.38 25.55
CA LEU A 130 -38.71 15.37 24.90
C LEU A 130 -37.91 14.59 23.86
N CYS A 131 -38.03 13.27 23.88
CA CYS A 131 -37.34 12.37 22.94
C CYS A 131 -38.36 11.50 22.21
N PHE A 132 -38.46 11.65 20.89
CA PHE A 132 -39.37 10.86 20.05
C PHE A 132 -38.62 9.72 19.38
N THR A 133 -39.13 8.51 19.55
CA THR A 133 -38.55 7.27 19.01
C THR A 133 -39.61 6.40 18.34
N HIS A 134 -39.19 5.46 17.51
CA HIS A 134 -40.12 4.54 16.86
C HIS A 134 -40.40 3.31 17.72
N GLY A 135 -41.68 2.92 17.77
CA GLY A 135 -42.10 1.63 18.31
C GLY A 135 -43.35 1.09 17.63
N ARG A 136 -43.74 -0.14 17.99
CA ARG A 136 -44.95 -0.78 17.45
C ARG A 136 -46.24 -0.26 18.07
N GLN A 137 -46.13 0.35 19.25
CA GLN A 137 -47.25 0.91 20.01
C GLN A 137 -46.85 2.29 20.52
N THR A 138 -47.85 3.17 20.64
CA THR A 138 -47.66 4.46 21.28
C THR A 138 -47.46 4.25 22.79
N ARG A 139 -46.32 4.72 23.32
CA ARG A 139 -45.98 4.62 24.74
C ARG A 139 -45.26 5.87 25.19
N LEU A 140 -45.61 6.34 26.39
CA LEU A 140 -44.89 7.39 27.10
C LEU A 140 -44.20 6.78 28.31
N SER A 141 -42.93 7.13 28.48
CA SER A 141 -42.10 6.72 29.61
C SER A 141 -41.20 7.87 30.03
N LEU A 142 -40.88 7.92 31.32
CA LEU A 142 -39.92 8.87 31.85
C LEU A 142 -38.59 8.14 32.03
N ALA A 143 -37.52 8.62 31.38
CA ALA A 143 -36.23 7.94 31.38
C ALA A 143 -35.10 8.89 31.77
N LEU A 144 -34.13 8.37 32.54
CA LEU A 144 -32.85 9.06 32.71
C LEU A 144 -32.00 8.84 31.45
N PRO A 145 -31.25 9.85 30.97
CA PRO A 145 -30.41 9.74 29.78
C PRO A 145 -29.53 8.49 29.79
N GLY A 146 -29.88 7.49 28.97
CA GLY A 146 -29.09 6.27 28.75
C GLY A 146 -29.03 5.26 29.90
N GLN A 147 -29.87 5.34 30.93
CA GLN A 147 -29.68 4.54 32.16
C GLN A 147 -30.89 3.70 32.58
N TYR A 148 -32.01 4.32 32.97
CA TYR A 148 -33.13 3.61 33.59
C TYR A 148 -34.48 4.27 33.28
N GLU A 149 -35.48 3.45 32.96
CA GLU A 149 -36.88 3.89 32.96
C GLU A 149 -37.31 4.11 34.42
N LEU A 150 -37.76 5.33 34.73
CA LEU A 150 -38.30 5.65 36.04
C LEU A 150 -39.71 5.06 36.14
N VAL A 151 -39.96 4.29 37.20
CA VAL A 151 -41.31 3.82 37.52
C VAL A 151 -42.10 5.01 38.05
N HIS A 152 -42.74 5.74 37.14
CA HIS A 152 -43.59 6.88 37.43
C HIS A 152 -44.93 6.70 36.74
N GLN A 153 -46.02 6.98 37.45
CA GLN A 153 -47.37 6.88 36.91
C GLN A 153 -47.69 8.18 36.19
N LEU A 154 -47.48 8.19 34.87
CA LEU A 154 -47.77 9.34 34.02
C LEU A 154 -49.29 9.52 33.88
N ALA A 155 -49.75 10.76 33.71
CA ALA A 155 -51.15 11.06 33.44
C ALA A 155 -51.63 10.34 32.17
N ALA A 156 -50.74 10.17 31.19
CA ALA A 156 -50.95 9.38 29.99
C ALA A 156 -51.30 7.89 30.23
N HIS A 157 -50.99 7.33 31.41
CA HIS A 157 -51.33 5.94 31.77
C HIS A 157 -52.74 5.80 32.36
N CYS A 158 -53.34 6.91 32.82
CA CYS A 158 -54.60 6.93 33.56
C CYS A 158 -55.84 7.08 32.66
N GLY A 159 -55.68 7.30 31.35
CA GLY A 159 -56.80 7.48 30.43
C GLY A 159 -56.38 7.60 28.95
N ARG A 160 -57.36 7.81 28.07
CA ARG A 160 -57.11 8.15 26.66
C ARG A 160 -56.86 9.65 26.53
N TRP A 161 -55.91 10.03 25.70
CA TRP A 161 -55.54 11.42 25.45
C TRP A 161 -55.44 11.65 23.94
N ASP A 162 -55.88 12.84 23.50
CA ASP A 162 -55.76 13.26 22.10
C ASP A 162 -54.40 13.94 21.84
N THR A 163 -53.88 14.66 22.83
CA THR A 163 -52.53 15.22 22.88
C THR A 163 -51.84 14.80 24.16
N VAL A 164 -50.51 14.73 24.17
CA VAL A 164 -49.73 14.42 25.37
C VAL A 164 -50.17 15.33 26.53
N PRO A 165 -50.53 14.78 27.70
CA PRO A 165 -50.98 15.57 28.84
C PRO A 165 -49.97 16.64 29.23
N CYS A 166 -50.44 17.86 29.52
CA CYS A 166 -49.57 18.97 29.91
C CYS A 166 -48.77 18.66 31.18
N GLU A 167 -49.35 17.89 32.10
CA GLU A 167 -48.74 17.45 33.37
C GLU A 167 -47.48 16.62 33.13
N ASP A 168 -47.48 15.75 32.11
CA ASP A 168 -46.34 14.88 31.79
C ASP A 168 -45.20 15.65 31.09
N LEU A 169 -45.51 16.83 30.51
CA LEU A 169 -44.57 17.68 29.78
C LEU A 169 -43.84 18.70 30.67
N GLU A 170 -44.34 18.96 31.87
CA GLU A 170 -43.83 19.98 32.80
C GLU A 170 -43.16 19.34 34.03
N ILE A 171 -42.17 20.01 34.61
CA ILE A 171 -41.51 19.58 35.85
C ILE A 171 -42.14 20.33 37.02
N GLN A 172 -42.67 19.57 37.98
CA GLN A 172 -43.26 20.14 39.19
C GLN A 172 -42.19 20.53 40.23
N GLU A 173 -42.49 21.53 41.07
CA GLU A 173 -41.57 22.05 42.10
C GLU A 173 -41.12 21.00 43.13
N CYS A 174 -41.99 20.03 43.45
CA CYS A 174 -41.74 18.98 44.43
C CYS A 174 -41.06 17.72 43.86
N GLU A 175 -40.66 17.70 42.58
CA GLU A 175 -40.00 16.53 41.97
C GLU A 175 -38.55 16.36 42.47
N ASP A 176 -38.15 15.12 42.73
CA ASP A 176 -36.78 14.69 43.06
C ASP A 176 -35.81 15.11 41.94
N PRO A 177 -34.56 15.54 42.24
CA PRO A 177 -33.49 15.72 41.26
C PRO A 177 -33.45 14.71 40.10
N ALA A 178 -33.69 13.41 40.36
CA ALA A 178 -33.72 12.39 39.32
C ALA A 178 -34.89 12.57 38.32
N GLN A 179 -36.06 13.00 38.79
CA GLN A 179 -37.23 13.27 37.94
C GLN A 179 -37.09 14.58 37.16
N ARG A 180 -36.35 15.55 37.70
CA ARG A 180 -36.02 16.82 37.02
C ARG A 180 -35.06 16.62 35.84
N LEU A 181 -34.14 15.66 35.96
CA LEU A 181 -33.20 15.29 34.90
C LEU A 181 -33.77 14.31 33.88
N ALA A 182 -34.91 13.69 34.18
CA ALA A 182 -35.49 12.68 33.32
C ALA A 182 -36.21 13.29 32.10
N GLU A 183 -35.93 12.71 30.94
CA GLU A 183 -36.55 13.07 29.67
C GLU A 183 -37.82 12.26 29.42
N LEU A 184 -38.81 12.91 28.80
CA LEU A 184 -40.03 12.22 28.38
C LEU A 184 -39.76 11.53 27.05
N GLU A 185 -39.68 10.20 27.08
CA GLU A 185 -39.58 9.36 25.88
C GLU A 185 -40.98 9.08 25.34
N ILE A 186 -41.23 9.54 24.11
CA ILE A 186 -42.49 9.38 23.39
C ILE A 186 -42.22 8.42 22.23
N THR A 187 -42.61 7.16 22.42
CA THR A 187 -42.49 6.12 21.40
C THR A 187 -43.74 6.12 20.53
N LEU A 188 -43.61 6.19 19.20
CA LEU A 188 -44.73 6.21 18.26
C LEU A 188 -44.55 5.25 17.09
N HIS A 189 -45.67 4.74 16.55
CA HIS A 189 -45.67 4.00 15.29
C HIS A 189 -45.72 4.96 14.10
N HIS A 190 -44.56 5.54 13.75
CA HIS A 190 -44.48 6.59 12.72
C HIS A 190 -43.33 6.34 11.73
N ALA A 191 -43.61 6.53 10.42
CA ALA A 191 -42.67 6.21 9.34
C ALA A 191 -41.40 7.07 9.36
N LEU A 192 -41.48 8.35 9.76
CA LEU A 192 -40.29 9.19 9.92
C LEU A 192 -39.39 8.68 11.05
N LEU A 193 -39.99 8.25 12.16
CA LEU A 193 -39.25 7.83 13.36
C LEU A 193 -38.52 6.49 13.18
N GLN A 194 -38.89 5.71 12.16
CA GLN A 194 -38.14 4.52 11.75
C GLN A 194 -36.74 4.86 11.25
N GLU A 195 -36.58 6.07 10.69
CA GLU A 195 -35.35 6.49 10.02
C GLU A 195 -34.53 7.50 10.85
N VAL A 196 -35.18 8.25 11.76
CA VAL A 196 -34.55 9.34 12.53
C VAL A 196 -35.18 9.50 13.92
N LYS A 197 -34.39 9.86 14.93
CA LYS A 197 -34.90 10.28 16.25
C LYS A 197 -35.10 11.79 16.29
N ILE A 198 -36.03 12.28 17.12
CA ILE A 198 -36.30 13.71 17.27
C ILE A 198 -36.19 14.09 18.75
N MET A 199 -35.51 15.19 19.05
CA MET A 199 -35.36 15.73 20.39
C MET A 199 -35.83 17.17 20.40
N VAL A 200 -36.67 17.48 21.37
CA VAL A 200 -37.06 18.85 21.71
C VAL A 200 -36.30 19.22 22.97
N LEU A 201 -35.46 20.25 22.88
CA LEU A 201 -34.68 20.70 24.03
C LEU A 201 -35.60 21.20 25.17
N PRO A 202 -35.17 21.10 26.44
CA PRO A 202 -35.94 21.64 27.56
C PRO A 202 -36.05 23.17 27.51
N CYS A 203 -36.90 23.75 28.35
CA CYS A 203 -36.89 25.19 28.60
C CYS A 203 -35.63 25.58 29.39
N ARG A 204 -35.10 26.79 29.14
CA ARG A 204 -33.91 27.32 29.85
C ARG A 204 -34.07 27.34 31.37
N GLY A 205 -35.29 27.49 31.88
CA GLY A 205 -35.59 27.43 33.32
C GLY A 205 -35.45 26.05 33.95
N VAL A 206 -35.35 24.99 33.14
CA VAL A 206 -35.12 23.60 33.57
C VAL A 206 -33.64 23.26 33.47
N GLN A 207 -33.06 23.46 32.29
CA GLN A 207 -31.69 23.07 31.99
C GLN A 207 -31.10 24.05 30.96
N PRO A 208 -29.86 24.55 31.17
CA PRO A 208 -29.14 25.33 30.16
C PRO A 208 -28.97 24.58 28.85
N VAL A 209 -28.88 25.31 27.73
CA VAL A 209 -28.76 24.72 26.39
C VAL A 209 -27.49 23.89 26.23
N GLU A 210 -26.39 24.29 26.87
CA GLU A 210 -25.10 23.60 26.79
C GLU A 210 -25.17 22.21 27.42
N GLU A 211 -25.74 22.12 28.62
CA GLU A 211 -25.93 20.85 29.31
C GLU A 211 -26.88 19.93 28.55
N ALA A 212 -27.95 20.48 27.97
CA ALA A 212 -28.90 19.72 27.17
C ALA A 212 -28.28 19.17 25.86
N LEU A 213 -27.22 19.80 25.36
CA LEU A 213 -26.52 19.40 24.13
C LEU A 213 -25.33 18.46 24.36
N GLU A 214 -24.89 18.21 25.60
CA GLU A 214 -23.76 17.31 25.86
C GLU A 214 -24.00 15.90 25.31
N ASP A 215 -25.23 15.39 25.43
CA ASP A 215 -25.65 14.10 24.85
C ASP A 215 -25.55 14.07 23.32
N CYS A 216 -25.54 15.23 22.68
CA CYS A 216 -25.52 15.37 21.22
C CYS A 216 -24.09 15.49 20.64
N ARG A 217 -23.04 15.60 21.47
CA ARG A 217 -21.67 15.83 21.01
C ARG A 217 -21.02 14.64 20.31
N ARG A 218 -21.49 13.41 20.55
CA ARG A 218 -20.86 12.19 20.00
C ARG A 218 -21.90 11.24 19.41
N GLY A 219 -21.58 10.71 18.23
CA GLY A 219 -22.38 9.66 17.57
C GLY A 219 -23.70 10.13 16.97
N ILE A 220 -23.90 11.44 16.85
CA ILE A 220 -25.10 12.06 16.29
C ILE A 220 -24.73 13.01 15.16
N LEU A 221 -25.49 12.94 14.06
CA LEU A 221 -25.49 13.93 12.99
C LEU A 221 -26.73 14.82 13.15
N PRO A 222 -26.60 16.02 13.75
CA PRO A 222 -27.74 16.84 14.11
C PRO A 222 -28.32 17.58 12.90
N ILE A 223 -29.65 17.54 12.75
CA ILE A 223 -30.43 18.38 11.86
C ILE A 223 -31.11 19.43 12.76
N ILE A 224 -30.53 20.62 12.81
CA ILE A 224 -30.95 21.67 13.75
C ILE A 224 -32.09 22.48 13.14
N LEU A 225 -33.25 22.44 13.78
CA LEU A 225 -34.44 23.22 13.44
C LEU A 225 -34.71 24.25 14.52
N TYR A 226 -34.92 25.50 14.13
CA TYR A 226 -35.23 26.59 15.06
C TYR A 226 -36.60 27.19 14.73
N ALA A 227 -37.59 26.98 15.60
CA ALA A 227 -38.95 27.48 15.45
C ALA A 227 -39.05 28.97 15.84
N VAL A 228 -39.60 29.77 14.94
CA VAL A 228 -39.72 31.23 15.08
C VAL A 228 -41.20 31.62 15.15
N SER A 229 -41.59 32.33 16.22
CA SER A 229 -42.91 32.93 16.40
C SER A 229 -42.92 34.46 16.22
N LYS A 230 -41.80 35.14 16.46
CA LYS A 230 -41.62 36.60 16.42
C LYS A 230 -40.50 37.01 15.47
N ASP A 231 -40.59 38.22 14.92
CA ASP A 231 -39.66 38.79 13.93
C ASP A 231 -38.30 39.25 14.46
N SER A 232 -38.02 39.03 15.75
CA SER A 232 -36.76 39.39 16.39
C SER A 232 -36.39 38.38 17.48
N LEU A 233 -35.10 38.09 17.62
CA LEU A 233 -34.54 37.29 18.71
C LEU A 233 -34.19 38.20 19.90
N SER A 234 -34.50 37.76 21.13
CA SER A 234 -34.03 38.40 22.36
C SER A 234 -32.53 38.18 22.57
N ALA A 235 -31.88 39.01 23.39
CA ALA A 235 -30.46 38.85 23.73
C ALA A 235 -30.14 37.45 24.30
N GLU A 236 -31.07 36.92 25.10
CA GLU A 236 -31.01 35.56 25.64
C GLU A 236 -31.07 34.48 24.56
N GLN A 237 -32.01 34.59 23.61
CA GLN A 237 -32.15 33.65 22.50
C GLN A 237 -30.93 33.69 21.55
N VAL A 238 -30.34 34.87 21.37
CA VAL A 238 -29.09 35.03 20.61
C VAL A 238 -27.94 34.32 21.32
N SER A 239 -27.81 34.49 22.64
CA SER A 239 -26.79 33.79 23.43
C SER A 239 -26.94 32.27 23.32
N ASP A 240 -28.17 31.76 23.45
CA ASP A 240 -28.46 30.32 23.32
C ASP A 240 -28.10 29.79 21.92
N LEU A 241 -28.41 30.54 20.85
CA LEU A 241 -28.03 30.18 19.48
C LEU A 241 -26.51 30.17 19.25
N GLN A 242 -25.78 31.12 19.85
CA GLN A 242 -24.31 31.15 19.78
C GLN A 242 -23.71 29.91 20.45
N LYS A 243 -24.21 29.54 21.64
CA LYS A 243 -23.79 28.33 22.35
C LYS A 243 -24.11 27.04 21.58
N VAL A 244 -25.25 26.99 20.89
CA VAL A 244 -25.60 25.89 19.98
C VAL A 244 -24.57 25.79 18.86
N HIS A 245 -24.19 26.92 18.24
CA HIS A 245 -23.19 26.94 17.16
C HIS A 245 -21.79 26.55 17.62
N GLU A 246 -21.38 26.99 18.82
CA GLU A 246 -20.11 26.60 19.45
C GLU A 246 -20.06 25.11 19.77
N THR A 247 -21.18 24.53 20.22
CA THR A 247 -21.26 23.12 20.62
C THR A 247 -21.46 22.19 19.43
N LEU A 248 -22.29 22.60 18.47
CA LEU A 248 -22.66 21.87 17.26
C LEU A 248 -22.47 22.81 16.07
N PRO A 249 -21.30 22.76 15.39
CA PRO A 249 -20.99 23.64 14.26
C PRO A 249 -21.70 23.17 12.97
N PHE A 250 -23.03 23.04 13.05
CA PHE A 250 -23.90 22.61 11.97
C PHE A 250 -24.85 23.74 11.57
N PRO A 251 -25.28 23.78 10.28
CA PRO A 251 -26.26 24.74 9.80
C PRO A 251 -27.60 24.62 10.53
N VAL A 252 -28.28 25.76 10.71
CA VAL A 252 -29.59 25.84 11.36
C VAL A 252 -30.66 26.17 10.33
N CYS A 253 -31.77 25.42 10.34
CA CYS A 253 -32.96 25.73 9.55
C CYS A 253 -33.96 26.49 10.43
N PHE A 254 -34.07 27.79 10.21
CA PHE A 254 -35.06 28.64 10.89
C PHE A 254 -36.41 28.47 10.22
N VAL A 255 -37.43 28.08 10.99
CA VAL A 255 -38.78 27.81 10.47
C VAL A 255 -39.79 28.69 11.18
N ARG A 256 -40.50 29.52 10.43
CA ARG A 256 -41.57 30.36 10.99
C ARG A 256 -42.83 29.53 11.27
N ALA A 257 -43.28 29.57 12.51
CA ALA A 257 -44.54 29.00 12.97
C ALA A 257 -45.71 29.92 12.53
N PRO A 258 -46.86 29.37 12.11
CA PRO A 258 -48.06 30.14 11.80
C PRO A 258 -48.49 30.94 13.03
N SER A 259 -48.52 32.25 12.90
CA SER A 259 -48.99 33.17 13.92
C SER A 259 -50.52 33.08 14.06
N GLY A 260 -51.05 33.39 15.24
CA GLY A 260 -52.50 33.35 15.48
C GLY A 260 -53.24 34.37 14.61
N PRO A 261 -54.57 34.27 14.45
CA PRO A 261 -55.36 35.22 13.68
C PRO A 261 -55.31 36.68 14.19
N SER A 262 -54.70 36.90 15.36
CA SER A 262 -54.55 38.20 16.03
C SER A 262 -53.16 38.85 15.91
N ASP A 263 -52.19 38.18 15.27
CA ASP A 263 -50.83 38.69 15.18
C ASP A 263 -50.63 39.56 13.92
N PRO A 264 -49.89 40.69 14.00
CA PRO A 264 -49.61 41.53 12.85
C PRO A 264 -48.85 40.76 11.76
N GLU A 265 -49.15 41.05 10.49
CA GLU A 265 -48.41 40.46 9.37
C GLU A 265 -46.90 40.70 9.54
N PRO A 266 -46.09 39.64 9.48
CA PRO A 266 -44.68 39.74 9.79
C PRO A 266 -43.93 40.58 8.73
N SER A 267 -43.01 41.42 9.20
CA SER A 267 -42.12 42.19 8.35
C SER A 267 -41.13 41.25 7.63
N PRO A 268 -41.11 41.23 6.28
CA PRO A 268 -40.14 40.41 5.55
C PRO A 268 -38.73 41.00 5.75
N GLY A 269 -37.94 40.39 6.63
CA GLY A 269 -36.50 40.61 6.68
C GLY A 269 -35.90 41.30 7.91
N ALA A 270 -36.66 41.57 8.98
CA ALA A 270 -36.05 42.01 10.26
C ALA A 270 -35.19 40.89 10.89
N LEU A 271 -35.78 39.70 11.07
CA LEU A 271 -35.08 38.52 11.56
C LEU A 271 -33.91 38.11 10.66
N TYR A 272 -34.10 38.13 9.33
CA TYR A 272 -33.04 37.79 8.37
C TYR A 272 -31.84 38.74 8.51
N ARG A 273 -32.07 40.06 8.63
CA ARG A 273 -31.00 41.04 8.87
C ARG A 273 -30.29 40.80 10.20
N GLN A 274 -31.04 40.48 11.26
CA GLN A 274 -30.47 40.15 12.57
C GLN A 274 -29.59 38.89 12.47
N LEU A 275 -30.07 37.82 11.83
CA LEU A 275 -29.31 36.58 11.64
C LEU A 275 -28.07 36.77 10.75
N LEU A 276 -28.15 37.62 9.72
CA LEU A 276 -26.99 37.99 8.90
C LEU A 276 -25.94 38.74 9.73
N SER A 277 -26.36 39.68 10.58
CA SER A 277 -25.43 40.43 11.45
C SER A 277 -24.73 39.56 12.48
N LEU A 278 -25.31 38.40 12.81
CA LEU A 278 -24.76 37.42 13.73
C LEU A 278 -23.94 36.33 13.01
N GLU A 279 -23.74 36.44 11.69
CA GLU A 279 -23.07 35.46 10.83
C GLU A 279 -23.69 34.04 10.87
N LEU A 280 -24.91 33.92 11.39
CA LEU A 280 -25.61 32.63 11.52
C LEU A 280 -26.21 32.16 10.19
N VAL A 281 -26.38 33.06 9.21
CA VAL A 281 -26.89 32.78 7.86
C VAL A 281 -25.94 33.39 6.83
N GLY A 282 -25.58 32.63 5.80
CA GLY A 282 -24.65 33.08 4.77
C GLY A 282 -25.28 34.14 3.84
N GLY A 283 -24.49 35.15 3.46
CA GLY A 283 -24.83 36.04 2.34
C GLY A 283 -24.86 35.23 1.04
N ALA A 284 -25.83 35.51 0.16
CA ALA A 284 -26.07 34.78 -1.09
C ALA A 284 -24.79 34.66 -1.95
N ALA A 285 -24.05 33.56 -1.79
CA ALA A 285 -22.84 33.27 -2.55
C ALA A 285 -23.20 32.37 -3.74
N GLY A 286 -22.79 32.83 -4.93
CA GLY A 286 -23.15 32.24 -6.21
C GLY A 286 -22.72 30.77 -6.38
N ASN A 287 -23.52 30.06 -7.18
CA ASN A 287 -23.25 28.71 -7.66
C ASN A 287 -21.80 28.57 -8.17
N CYS A 288 -20.94 27.85 -7.45
CA CYS A 288 -19.65 27.43 -8.00
C CYS A 288 -19.92 26.40 -9.10
N ALA A 289 -19.50 26.70 -10.34
CA ALA A 289 -19.57 25.78 -11.47
C ALA A 289 -18.61 24.56 -11.35
N CYS A 290 -17.97 24.38 -10.19
CA CYS A 290 -16.86 23.46 -9.98
C CYS A 290 -17.25 22.06 -9.48
N GLY A 291 -18.53 21.76 -9.23
CA GLY A 291 -18.96 20.43 -8.78
C GLY A 291 -18.45 20.01 -7.39
N ALA A 292 -17.85 20.94 -6.63
CA ALA A 292 -17.65 20.78 -5.20
C ALA A 292 -19.01 20.96 -4.48
N PRO A 293 -19.31 20.18 -3.42
CA PRO A 293 -20.52 20.40 -2.64
C PRO A 293 -20.47 21.81 -2.07
N ALA A 294 -21.43 22.67 -2.45
CA ALA A 294 -21.61 23.95 -1.78
C ALA A 294 -21.88 23.67 -0.30
N GLN A 295 -21.07 24.26 0.59
CA GLN A 295 -21.28 24.14 2.03
C GLN A 295 -22.73 24.50 2.34
N THR A 296 -23.43 23.59 3.02
CA THR A 296 -24.83 23.83 3.41
C THR A 296 -24.83 25.02 4.36
N GLN A 297 -25.53 26.08 4.02
CA GLN A 297 -25.66 27.27 4.86
C GLN A 297 -26.96 27.19 5.65
N SER A 298 -27.01 27.87 6.80
CA SER A 298 -28.26 28.06 7.52
C SER A 298 -29.27 28.81 6.65
N ILE A 299 -30.55 28.49 6.78
CA ILE A 299 -31.62 29.04 5.93
C ILE A 299 -32.79 29.53 6.76
N VAL A 300 -33.52 30.53 6.24
CA VAL A 300 -34.76 31.04 6.84
C VAL A 300 -35.93 30.63 5.96
N GLY A 301 -36.81 29.78 6.48
CA GLY A 301 -38.05 29.37 5.83
C GLY A 301 -39.18 30.38 6.10
N GLU A 302 -39.81 30.86 5.02
CA GLU A 302 -40.79 31.96 5.08
C GLU A 302 -42.16 31.58 5.70
N SER A 303 -42.56 30.30 5.69
CA SER A 303 -43.82 29.81 6.27
C SER A 303 -43.88 28.28 6.36
N LEU A 304 -44.61 27.77 7.36
CA LEU A 304 -44.88 26.33 7.58
C LEU A 304 -45.58 25.64 6.39
N GLU A 305 -46.37 26.38 5.60
CA GLU A 305 -47.01 25.85 4.38
C GLU A 305 -46.00 25.55 3.26
N ARG A 306 -44.84 26.21 3.31
CA ARG A 306 -43.71 26.00 2.40
C ARG A 306 -42.61 25.13 3.02
N LEU A 307 -42.83 24.58 4.22
CA LEU A 307 -41.85 23.79 4.98
C LEU A 307 -41.20 22.70 4.14
N GLN A 308 -41.98 21.97 3.34
CA GLN A 308 -41.49 20.93 2.42
C GLN A 308 -40.41 21.44 1.46
N ARG A 309 -40.58 22.64 0.88
CA ARG A 309 -39.66 23.21 -0.13
C ARG A 309 -38.32 23.63 0.45
N VAL A 310 -38.27 23.82 1.76
CA VAL A 310 -37.10 24.33 2.48
C VAL A 310 -36.41 23.19 3.22
N LEU A 311 -37.16 22.46 4.05
CA LEU A 311 -36.65 21.43 4.94
C LEU A 311 -36.17 20.18 4.18
N GLY A 312 -36.91 19.74 3.15
CA GLY A 312 -36.52 18.57 2.35
C GLY A 312 -35.16 18.73 1.67
N PRO A 313 -34.95 19.81 0.88
CA PRO A 313 -33.65 20.11 0.28
C PRO A 313 -32.53 20.35 1.31
N PHE A 314 -32.82 21.09 2.39
CA PHE A 314 -31.85 21.36 3.46
C PHE A 314 -31.33 20.07 4.10
N THR A 315 -32.24 19.20 4.55
CA THR A 315 -31.88 17.92 5.15
C THR A 315 -31.11 17.05 4.16
N ARG A 316 -31.55 16.98 2.90
CA ARG A 316 -30.86 16.20 1.87
C ARG A 316 -29.44 16.71 1.64
N GLN A 317 -29.25 18.02 1.51
CA GLN A 317 -27.95 18.64 1.25
C GLN A 317 -26.99 18.45 2.43
N LEU A 318 -27.48 18.63 3.67
CA LEU A 318 -26.67 18.43 4.88
C LEU A 318 -26.18 16.97 4.99
N LEU A 319 -27.10 16.02 4.87
CA LEU A 319 -26.81 14.59 4.92
C LEU A 319 -25.86 14.17 3.78
N GLN A 320 -26.12 14.65 2.56
CA GLN A 320 -25.30 14.35 1.39
C GLN A 320 -23.89 14.94 1.50
N SER A 321 -23.75 16.18 1.99
CA SER A 321 -22.45 16.84 2.17
C SER A 321 -21.54 16.02 3.08
N GLN A 322 -22.06 15.57 4.22
CA GLN A 322 -21.32 14.74 5.18
C GLN A 322 -20.90 13.39 4.58
N GLN A 323 -21.81 12.71 3.86
CA GLN A 323 -21.48 11.44 3.21
C GLN A 323 -20.46 11.60 2.08
N VAL A 324 -20.57 12.67 1.29
CA VAL A 324 -19.62 12.98 0.21
C VAL A 324 -18.23 13.26 0.78
N GLU A 325 -18.15 14.00 1.87
CA GLU A 325 -16.89 14.31 2.55
C GLU A 325 -16.22 13.03 3.07
N ALA A 326 -16.96 12.20 3.82
CA ALA A 326 -16.47 10.92 4.30
C ALA A 326 -16.04 9.98 3.16
N ALA A 327 -16.87 9.83 2.11
CA ALA A 327 -16.54 9.02 0.95
C ALA A 327 -15.32 9.55 0.18
N THR A 328 -15.15 10.87 0.12
CA THR A 328 -14.01 11.51 -0.55
C THR A 328 -12.72 11.29 0.23
N LEU A 329 -12.75 11.46 1.55
CA LEU A 329 -11.61 11.19 2.42
C LEU A 329 -11.21 9.72 2.35
N LEU A 330 -12.18 8.80 2.47
CA LEU A 330 -11.93 7.36 2.39
C LEU A 330 -11.36 6.94 1.03
N ASN A 331 -11.90 7.46 -0.08
CA ASN A 331 -11.35 7.23 -1.41
C ASN A 331 -9.93 7.83 -1.55
N ALA A 332 -9.65 9.00 -0.96
CA ALA A 332 -8.32 9.60 -1.01
C ALA A 332 -7.29 8.73 -0.28
N VAL A 333 -7.64 8.17 0.88
CA VAL A 333 -6.82 7.19 1.60
C VAL A 333 -6.51 6.00 0.69
N HIS A 334 -7.53 5.40 0.08
CA HIS A 334 -7.35 4.25 -0.80
C HIS A 334 -6.45 4.56 -1.99
N CYS A 335 -6.65 5.70 -2.66
CA CYS A 335 -5.78 6.13 -3.74
C CYS A 335 -4.33 6.29 -3.27
N ARG A 336 -4.08 6.98 -2.14
CA ARG A 336 -2.71 7.14 -1.62
C ARG A 336 -2.06 5.80 -1.29
N CYS A 337 -2.79 4.89 -0.65
CA CYS A 337 -2.28 3.55 -0.36
C CYS A 337 -1.97 2.79 -1.65
N LEU A 338 -2.86 2.82 -2.63
CA LEU A 338 -2.64 2.17 -3.93
C LEU A 338 -1.45 2.74 -4.67
N ASP A 339 -1.29 4.07 -4.69
CA ASP A 339 -0.14 4.71 -5.31
C ASP A 339 1.17 4.27 -4.63
N LEU A 340 1.19 4.16 -3.29
CA LEU A 340 2.35 3.61 -2.57
C LEU A 340 2.62 2.16 -2.94
N PHE A 341 1.57 1.31 -2.94
CA PHE A 341 1.67 -0.11 -3.32
C PHE A 341 2.22 -0.29 -4.73
N ILE A 342 1.77 0.53 -5.68
CA ILE A 342 2.16 0.43 -7.09
C ILE A 342 3.57 0.95 -7.31
N ASN A 343 3.91 2.10 -6.73
CA ASN A 343 5.27 2.64 -6.84
C ASN A 343 6.28 1.67 -6.23
N GLN A 344 5.95 1.08 -5.08
CA GLN A 344 6.79 0.06 -4.45
C GLN A 344 6.89 -1.21 -5.31
N ALA A 345 5.78 -1.66 -5.92
CA ALA A 345 5.80 -2.77 -6.85
C ALA A 345 6.67 -2.46 -8.10
N PHE A 346 6.64 -1.23 -8.62
CA PHE A 346 7.49 -0.79 -9.73
C PHE A 346 8.98 -0.72 -9.36
N ASP A 347 9.31 -0.19 -8.18
CA ASP A 347 10.68 -0.14 -7.69
C ASP A 347 11.23 -1.56 -7.47
N MET A 348 10.44 -2.42 -6.82
CA MET A 348 10.76 -3.84 -6.65
C MET A 348 10.90 -4.57 -8.00
N GLN A 349 10.06 -4.26 -8.99
CA GLN A 349 10.15 -4.82 -10.33
C GLN A 349 11.43 -4.40 -11.05
N ARG A 350 11.81 -3.12 -10.96
CA ARG A 350 13.07 -2.62 -11.49
C ARG A 350 14.24 -3.40 -10.88
N ASP A 351 14.21 -3.62 -9.58
CA ASP A 351 15.22 -4.40 -8.88
C ASP A 351 15.21 -5.87 -9.33
N LEU A 352 14.03 -6.48 -9.51
CA LEU A 352 13.87 -7.86 -10.00
C LEU A 352 14.34 -8.09 -11.43
N GLN A 353 14.31 -7.09 -12.31
CA GLN A 353 14.81 -7.22 -13.70
C GLN A 353 16.30 -6.88 -13.83
N ILE A 354 16.75 -5.87 -13.10
CA ILE A 354 18.13 -5.38 -13.19
C ILE A 354 19.08 -6.27 -12.40
N THR A 355 18.68 -6.75 -11.22
CA THR A 355 19.55 -7.52 -10.33
C THR A 355 20.00 -8.86 -10.93
N PRO A 356 19.13 -9.69 -11.53
CA PRO A 356 19.57 -10.94 -12.16
C PRO A 356 20.53 -10.71 -13.32
N ARG A 357 20.24 -9.73 -14.19
CA ARG A 357 21.13 -9.37 -15.31
C ARG A 357 22.50 -8.89 -14.83
N ARG A 358 22.54 -8.10 -13.75
CA ARG A 358 23.80 -7.65 -13.13
C ARG A 358 24.55 -8.80 -12.46
N LEU A 359 23.86 -9.70 -11.76
CA LEU A 359 24.46 -10.90 -11.17
C LEU A 359 25.03 -11.83 -12.24
N GLU A 360 24.32 -12.01 -13.36
CA GLU A 360 24.78 -12.82 -14.48
C GLU A 360 25.99 -12.22 -15.18
N TYR A 361 25.99 -10.91 -15.43
CA TYR A 361 27.17 -10.20 -15.94
C TYR A 361 28.38 -10.31 -15.00
N THR A 362 28.16 -10.21 -13.70
CA THR A 362 29.23 -10.36 -12.69
C THR A 362 29.78 -11.80 -12.71
N ARG A 363 28.92 -12.80 -12.86
CA ARG A 363 29.31 -14.21 -13.01
C ARG A 363 30.13 -14.45 -14.27
N GLU A 364 29.74 -13.86 -15.40
CA GLU A 364 30.49 -13.97 -16.66
C GLU A 364 31.89 -13.35 -16.54
N LYS A 365 31.98 -12.13 -16.00
CA LYS A 365 33.26 -11.43 -15.84
C LYS A 365 34.20 -12.12 -14.87
N GLU A 366 33.68 -12.70 -13.78
CA GLU A 366 34.49 -13.51 -12.87
C GLU A 366 34.98 -14.81 -13.51
N GLY A 367 34.15 -15.49 -14.30
CA GLY A 367 34.55 -16.69 -15.03
C GLY A 367 35.64 -16.45 -16.09
N GLU A 368 35.56 -15.32 -16.81
CA GLU A 368 36.61 -14.88 -17.74
C GLU A 368 37.95 -14.64 -17.02
N LEU A 369 37.89 -14.00 -15.85
CA LEU A 369 39.06 -13.72 -15.03
C LEU A 369 39.70 -15.01 -14.50
N PHE A 370 38.91 -15.90 -13.92
CA PHE A 370 39.35 -17.21 -13.44
C PHE A 370 40.07 -18.01 -14.55
N SER A 371 39.47 -18.06 -15.75
CA SER A 371 40.05 -18.76 -16.90
C SER A 371 41.40 -18.15 -17.32
N SER A 372 41.49 -16.82 -17.35
CA SER A 372 42.73 -16.11 -17.69
C SER A 372 43.85 -16.39 -16.68
N LEU A 373 43.52 -16.43 -15.39
CA LEU A 373 44.48 -16.71 -14.32
C LEU A 373 44.93 -18.17 -14.32
N MET A 374 44.03 -19.11 -14.66
CA MET A 374 44.41 -20.52 -14.86
C MET A 374 45.38 -20.68 -16.02
N ALA A 375 45.19 -19.95 -17.12
CA ALA A 375 46.14 -19.95 -18.22
C ALA A 375 47.52 -19.40 -17.81
N ILE A 376 47.55 -18.30 -17.04
CA ILE A 376 48.80 -17.71 -16.52
C ILE A 376 49.51 -18.68 -15.56
N ALA A 377 48.77 -19.30 -14.63
CA ALA A 377 49.30 -20.29 -13.69
C ALA A 377 49.95 -21.47 -14.42
N ASN A 378 49.30 -21.98 -15.47
CA ASN A 378 49.82 -23.07 -16.29
C ASN A 378 51.08 -22.66 -17.07
N ARG A 379 51.11 -21.44 -17.63
CA ARG A 379 52.29 -20.93 -18.34
C ARG A 379 53.48 -20.70 -17.42
N LYS A 380 53.25 -20.12 -16.24
CA LYS A 380 54.30 -19.83 -15.25
C LYS A 380 54.86 -21.10 -14.59
N GLN A 381 54.16 -22.24 -14.66
CA GLN A 381 54.70 -23.52 -14.20
C GLN A 381 55.99 -23.91 -14.93
N GLU A 382 56.05 -23.67 -16.24
CA GLU A 382 57.24 -24.00 -17.03
C GLU A 382 58.38 -23.01 -16.74
N GLU A 383 58.08 -21.71 -16.62
CA GLU A 383 59.08 -20.70 -16.23
C GLU A 383 59.66 -20.95 -14.82
N MET A 384 58.81 -21.37 -13.86
CA MET A 384 59.26 -21.73 -12.51
C MET A 384 60.15 -22.98 -12.53
N LYS A 385 59.82 -23.98 -13.35
CA LYS A 385 60.65 -25.18 -13.54
C LYS A 385 62.04 -24.80 -14.02
N ASP A 386 62.13 -23.93 -15.02
CA ASP A 386 63.42 -23.49 -15.57
C ASP A 386 64.23 -22.69 -14.55
N MET A 387 63.59 -21.79 -13.78
CA MET A 387 64.22 -21.04 -12.70
C MET A 387 64.77 -21.95 -11.58
N ILE A 388 64.04 -23.02 -11.23
CA ILE A 388 64.47 -24.00 -10.23
C ILE A 388 65.66 -24.81 -10.76
N VAL A 389 65.63 -25.23 -12.03
CA VAL A 389 66.76 -25.92 -12.67
C VAL A 389 68.01 -25.03 -12.68
N GLU A 390 67.87 -23.77 -13.08
CA GLU A 390 68.96 -22.80 -13.13
C GLU A 390 69.56 -22.57 -11.73
N THR A 391 68.71 -22.40 -10.71
CA THR A 391 69.15 -22.19 -9.33
C THR A 391 69.83 -23.44 -8.74
N LEU A 392 69.30 -24.63 -9.02
CA LEU A 392 69.95 -25.89 -8.63
C LEU A 392 71.32 -26.05 -9.31
N SER A 393 71.44 -25.68 -10.59
CA SER A 393 72.69 -25.76 -11.32
C SER A 393 73.75 -24.78 -10.81
N GLY A 394 73.35 -23.54 -10.49
CA GLY A 394 74.25 -22.51 -9.99
C GLY A 394 74.72 -22.72 -8.56
N MET A 395 73.94 -23.43 -7.73
CA MET A 395 74.30 -23.75 -6.35
C MET A 395 74.98 -25.11 -6.17
N LYS A 396 75.03 -25.94 -7.23
CA LYS A 396 75.51 -27.32 -7.14
C LYS A 396 76.91 -27.40 -6.52
N GLU A 397 77.88 -26.65 -7.02
CA GLU A 397 79.25 -26.69 -6.49
C GLU A 397 79.34 -26.18 -5.05
N GLN A 398 78.65 -25.09 -4.73
CA GLN A 398 78.67 -24.51 -3.39
C GLN A 398 78.05 -25.47 -2.35
N LEU A 399 76.97 -26.18 -2.70
CA LEU A 399 76.36 -27.19 -1.82
C LEU A 399 77.27 -28.41 -1.63
N LEU A 400 78.01 -28.82 -2.67
CA LEU A 400 78.98 -29.91 -2.58
C LEU A 400 80.17 -29.54 -1.67
N GLU A 401 80.63 -28.30 -1.71
CA GLU A 401 81.66 -27.79 -0.81
C GLU A 401 81.17 -27.66 0.64
N ASP A 402 79.98 -27.09 0.84
CA ASP A 402 79.36 -26.99 2.17
C ASP A 402 79.16 -28.38 2.80
N ALA A 403 78.75 -29.39 2.02
CA ALA A 403 78.63 -30.78 2.48
C ALA A 403 79.98 -31.42 2.80
N ALA A 404 81.03 -31.14 2.01
CA ALA A 404 82.40 -31.63 2.27
C ALA A 404 82.93 -31.13 3.62
N ASN A 405 82.62 -29.87 3.95
CA ASN A 405 83.06 -29.17 5.15
C ASN A 405 82.12 -29.32 6.35
N LEU A 406 81.02 -30.07 6.22
CA LEU A 406 80.03 -30.23 7.29
C LEU A 406 80.62 -30.99 8.49
N HIS A 407 80.60 -30.35 9.65
CA HIS A 407 80.88 -31.00 10.93
C HIS A 407 79.59 -31.61 11.49
N PHE A 408 79.59 -32.92 11.75
CA PHE A 408 78.42 -33.58 12.32
C PHE A 408 78.30 -33.24 13.80
N THR A 409 77.11 -32.82 14.21
CA THR A 409 76.75 -32.62 15.61
C THR A 409 76.17 -33.92 16.17
N ASP A 410 76.45 -34.24 17.44
CA ASP A 410 75.94 -35.42 18.16
C ASP A 410 76.41 -36.79 17.64
N ILE A 411 77.53 -36.84 16.91
CA ILE A 411 78.16 -38.09 16.44
C ILE A 411 79.64 -38.11 16.85
N ILE A 412 80.03 -39.08 17.69
CA ILE A 412 81.43 -39.26 18.12
C ILE A 412 82.19 -40.00 17.01
N MET A 413 83.01 -39.27 16.26
CA MET A 413 83.84 -39.82 15.19
C MET A 413 85.20 -40.25 15.75
N SER A 414 85.51 -41.55 15.71
CA SER A 414 86.82 -42.08 16.10
C SER A 414 87.90 -41.60 15.12
N SER A 415 89.00 -41.02 15.62
CA SER A 415 90.06 -40.37 14.82
C SER A 415 90.84 -41.30 13.87
N ASN A 416 90.58 -42.63 13.89
CA ASN A 416 91.43 -43.63 13.22
C ASN A 416 90.70 -44.49 12.15
N GLY A 417 89.58 -44.05 11.59
CA GLY A 417 89.03 -44.67 10.36
C GLY A 417 88.29 -46.02 10.54
N GLU A 418 87.86 -46.37 11.75
CA GLU A 418 87.02 -47.55 12.02
C GLU A 418 85.55 -47.34 11.56
N PRO A 419 84.81 -48.43 11.24
CA PRO A 419 83.48 -48.33 10.62
C PRO A 419 82.44 -47.78 11.60
N VAL A 420 81.82 -46.68 11.17
CA VAL A 420 80.71 -46.00 11.82
C VAL A 420 79.48 -46.93 11.84
N SER A 421 78.70 -46.97 12.94
CA SER A 421 77.53 -47.86 13.00
C SER A 421 76.51 -47.52 11.91
N SER A 422 75.74 -48.49 11.42
CA SER A 422 74.68 -48.25 10.42
C SER A 422 73.70 -47.14 10.82
N LYS A 423 73.47 -46.97 12.14
CA LYS A 423 72.61 -45.91 12.69
C LYS A 423 73.27 -44.53 12.57
N ASP A 424 74.56 -44.45 12.84
CA ASP A 424 75.32 -43.20 12.80
C ASP A 424 75.58 -42.74 11.36
N ILE A 425 75.82 -43.68 10.42
CA ILE A 425 75.87 -43.37 8.98
C ILE A 425 74.53 -42.79 8.50
N LYS A 426 73.40 -43.37 8.92
CA LYS A 426 72.07 -42.81 8.60
C LYS A 426 71.87 -41.41 9.18
N MET A 427 72.37 -41.15 10.39
CA MET A 427 72.34 -39.81 10.98
C MET A 427 73.24 -38.81 10.24
N CYS A 428 74.44 -39.21 9.83
CA CYS A 428 75.33 -38.40 8.98
C CYS A 428 74.65 -38.04 7.64
N ILE A 429 74.03 -39.03 6.99
CA ILE A 429 73.28 -38.82 5.75
C ILE A 429 72.12 -37.85 6.00
N SER A 430 71.37 -38.01 7.10
CA SER A 430 70.28 -37.09 7.45
C SER A 430 70.77 -35.65 7.64
N GLN A 431 71.91 -35.44 8.31
CA GLN A 431 72.45 -34.09 8.52
C GLN A 431 72.96 -33.44 7.23
N ILE A 432 73.59 -34.21 6.32
CA ILE A 432 73.98 -33.71 4.97
C ILE A 432 72.72 -33.34 4.18
N GLN A 433 71.68 -34.17 4.23
CA GLN A 433 70.41 -33.91 3.57
C GLN A 433 69.73 -32.67 4.16
N ASP A 434 69.70 -32.50 5.48
CA ASP A 434 69.12 -31.33 6.13
C ASP A 434 69.89 -30.05 5.78
N LEU A 435 71.22 -30.08 5.69
CA LEU A 435 72.04 -28.95 5.24
C LEU A 435 71.67 -28.50 3.83
N ILE A 436 71.62 -29.47 2.89
CA ILE A 436 71.27 -29.21 1.48
C ILE A 436 69.86 -28.65 1.39
N VAL A 437 68.91 -29.24 2.14
CA VAL A 437 67.52 -28.79 2.19
C VAL A 437 67.42 -27.37 2.74
N VAL A 438 68.12 -27.01 3.82
CA VAL A 438 68.08 -25.66 4.41
C VAL A 438 68.66 -24.60 3.48
N ARG A 439 69.82 -24.87 2.86
CA ARG A 439 70.47 -23.93 1.92
C ARG A 439 69.66 -23.77 0.64
N LEU A 440 69.13 -24.86 0.09
CA LEU A 440 68.26 -24.82 -1.08
C LEU A 440 66.95 -24.08 -0.78
N ASN A 441 66.37 -24.28 0.41
CA ASN A 441 65.17 -23.60 0.87
C ASN A 441 65.35 -22.08 0.88
N GLN A 442 66.46 -21.58 1.42
CA GLN A 442 66.74 -20.14 1.45
C GLN A 442 66.87 -19.53 0.05
N ALA A 443 67.59 -20.19 -0.87
CA ALA A 443 67.83 -19.65 -2.19
C ALA A 443 66.61 -19.73 -3.12
N VAL A 444 65.86 -20.84 -3.07
CA VAL A 444 64.65 -21.05 -3.89
C VAL A 444 63.52 -20.18 -3.37
N ALA A 445 63.31 -20.09 -2.05
CA ALA A 445 62.28 -19.23 -1.48
C ALA A 445 62.51 -17.75 -1.83
N ASN A 446 63.76 -17.24 -1.69
CA ASN A 446 64.08 -15.85 -2.01
C ASN A 446 63.84 -15.49 -3.48
N LYS A 447 64.13 -16.40 -4.42
CA LYS A 447 63.84 -16.17 -5.85
C LYS A 447 62.34 -16.30 -6.17
N LEU A 448 61.61 -17.20 -5.52
CA LEU A 448 60.17 -17.40 -5.75
C LEU A 448 59.29 -16.28 -5.20
N THR A 449 59.66 -15.65 -4.08
CA THR A 449 58.88 -14.56 -3.45
C THR A 449 58.55 -13.45 -4.45
N SER A 450 59.55 -13.02 -5.24
CA SER A 450 59.38 -11.98 -6.27
C SER A 450 58.41 -12.37 -7.41
N SER A 451 58.41 -13.64 -7.84
CA SER A 451 57.55 -14.13 -8.92
C SER A 451 56.11 -14.37 -8.47
N VAL A 452 55.90 -14.75 -7.20
CA VAL A 452 54.57 -14.95 -6.63
C VAL A 452 53.93 -13.64 -6.19
N ASP A 453 54.71 -12.68 -5.66
CA ASP A 453 54.21 -11.34 -5.34
C ASP A 453 53.67 -10.63 -6.59
N TYR A 454 54.35 -10.78 -7.73
CA TYR A 454 53.87 -10.29 -9.03
C TYR A 454 52.53 -10.91 -9.45
N LEU A 455 52.36 -12.23 -9.26
CA LEU A 455 51.09 -12.91 -9.55
C LEU A 455 49.97 -12.49 -8.59
N ARG A 456 50.29 -12.23 -7.32
CA ARG A 456 49.35 -11.70 -6.33
C ARG A 456 48.88 -10.29 -6.72
N GLU A 457 49.79 -9.38 -7.02
CA GLU A 457 49.44 -8.02 -7.41
C GLU A 457 48.65 -7.97 -8.72
N SER A 458 48.99 -8.83 -9.69
CA SER A 458 48.21 -8.97 -10.93
C SER A 458 46.79 -9.51 -10.66
N PHE A 459 46.63 -10.47 -9.74
CA PHE A 459 45.33 -11.05 -9.38
C PHE A 459 44.46 -10.04 -8.61
N VAL A 460 44.97 -9.53 -7.50
CA VAL A 460 44.27 -8.61 -6.60
C VAL A 460 43.97 -7.29 -7.31
N GLY A 461 44.94 -6.71 -8.03
CA GLY A 461 44.75 -5.44 -8.73
C GLY A 461 43.83 -5.51 -9.95
N THR A 462 43.57 -6.70 -10.51
CA THR A 462 42.55 -6.88 -11.57
C THR A 462 41.18 -7.03 -10.95
N LEU A 463 41.07 -7.80 -9.86
CA LEU A 463 39.83 -7.99 -9.12
C LEU A 463 39.31 -6.67 -8.53
N GLU A 464 40.19 -5.86 -7.92
CA GLU A 464 39.89 -4.52 -7.41
C GLU A 464 39.39 -3.56 -8.50
N ARG A 465 39.99 -3.56 -9.70
CA ARG A 465 39.54 -2.70 -10.81
C ARG A 465 38.18 -3.12 -11.36
N CYS A 466 37.92 -4.42 -11.46
CA CYS A 466 36.60 -4.94 -11.87
C CYS A 466 35.51 -4.57 -10.86
N LEU A 467 35.80 -4.74 -9.56
CA LEU A 467 34.88 -4.41 -8.47
C LEU A 467 34.66 -2.90 -8.31
N GLY A 468 35.71 -2.09 -8.44
CA GLY A 468 35.60 -0.63 -8.45
C GLY A 468 34.83 -0.09 -9.66
N SER A 469 34.90 -0.75 -10.83
CA SER A 469 34.06 -0.43 -12.00
C SER A 469 32.59 -0.78 -11.75
N LEU A 470 32.31 -1.87 -11.04
CA LEU A 470 30.95 -2.22 -10.61
C LEU A 470 30.40 -1.18 -9.62
N GLU A 471 31.17 -0.79 -8.59
CA GLU A 471 30.76 0.23 -7.60
C GLU A 471 30.53 1.62 -8.23
N LYS A 472 31.38 2.06 -9.17
CA LYS A 472 31.19 3.34 -9.89
C LYS A 472 29.90 3.40 -10.69
N ASN A 473 29.47 2.28 -11.27
CA ASN A 473 28.19 2.15 -11.96
C ASN A 473 26.99 1.98 -11.00
N THR A 474 27.23 1.83 -9.70
CA THR A 474 26.19 1.67 -8.67
C THR A 474 25.79 3.00 -8.02
N ALA A 475 26.64 4.04 -8.09
CA ALA A 475 26.44 5.32 -7.41
C ALA A 475 25.23 6.15 -7.91
N GLU A 476 24.60 5.78 -9.04
CA GLU A 476 23.40 6.43 -9.55
C GLU A 476 22.08 5.78 -9.06
N SER A 477 22.13 4.65 -8.35
CA SER A 477 20.92 3.97 -7.85
C SER A 477 21.09 3.55 -6.39
N SER A 478 20.24 4.10 -5.52
CA SER A 478 20.28 4.04 -4.05
C SER A 478 19.96 2.65 -3.46
N SER A 479 20.83 1.63 -3.62
CA SER A 479 20.70 0.36 -2.89
C SER A 479 21.95 0.02 -2.06
N ASN A 480 21.94 0.43 -0.79
CA ASN A 480 23.03 0.19 0.17
C ASN A 480 23.26 -1.31 0.47
N VAL A 481 22.24 -2.16 0.25
CA VAL A 481 22.25 -3.61 0.59
C VAL A 481 23.20 -4.40 -0.31
N THR A 482 23.21 -4.11 -1.62
CA THR A 482 24.07 -4.79 -2.59
C THR A 482 25.55 -4.50 -2.32
N SER A 483 25.87 -3.29 -1.83
CA SER A 483 27.25 -2.90 -1.47
C SER A 483 27.82 -3.71 -0.30
N ASN A 484 27.00 -4.07 0.69
CA ASN A 484 27.47 -4.80 1.87
C ASN A 484 27.76 -6.27 1.56
N HIS A 485 26.99 -6.90 0.68
CA HIS A 485 27.27 -8.26 0.22
C HIS A 485 28.44 -8.32 -0.76
N LEU A 486 28.60 -7.31 -1.62
CA LEU A 486 29.82 -7.14 -2.44
C LEU A 486 31.08 -6.99 -1.58
N LYS A 487 31.01 -6.25 -0.46
CA LYS A 487 32.10 -6.16 0.52
C LYS A 487 32.40 -7.49 1.21
N GLN A 488 31.39 -8.30 1.51
CA GLN A 488 31.59 -9.66 2.04
C GLN A 488 32.27 -10.58 1.01
N ILE A 489 31.89 -10.47 -0.26
CA ILE A 489 32.55 -11.17 -1.38
C ILE A 489 34.01 -10.73 -1.51
N LEU A 490 34.28 -9.42 -1.39
CA LEU A 490 35.63 -8.84 -1.36
C LEU A 490 36.47 -9.48 -0.24
N ASN A 491 35.95 -9.53 0.98
CA ASN A 491 36.63 -10.12 2.14
C ASN A 491 36.92 -11.62 1.97
N ALA A 492 36.02 -12.38 1.33
CA ALA A 492 36.27 -13.78 1.00
C ALA A 492 37.38 -13.96 -0.06
N ALA A 493 37.47 -13.04 -1.03
CA ALA A 493 38.54 -13.03 -2.03
C ALA A 493 39.90 -12.59 -1.47
N TYR A 494 39.93 -11.74 -0.43
CA TYR A 494 41.17 -11.27 0.22
C TYR A 494 41.89 -12.34 1.08
N HIS A 495 41.24 -13.43 1.46
CA HIS A 495 41.88 -14.51 2.23
C HIS A 495 42.82 -15.42 1.40
N VAL A 496 43.17 -15.04 0.17
CA VAL A 496 44.25 -15.67 -0.60
C VAL A 496 45.61 -15.20 -0.08
N GLU A 497 45.90 -15.40 1.21
CA GLU A 497 47.25 -15.25 1.76
C GLU A 497 48.11 -16.43 1.30
N VAL A 498 48.94 -16.21 0.27
CA VAL A 498 50.05 -17.11 -0.05
C VAL A 498 51.29 -16.60 0.70
N THR A 499 51.33 -16.80 2.02
CA THR A 499 52.50 -16.47 2.82
C THR A 499 53.55 -17.58 2.71
N PHE A 500 54.60 -17.34 1.93
CA PHE A 500 55.83 -18.16 1.86
C PHE A 500 56.84 -17.80 2.97
N HIS A 501 56.34 -17.50 4.18
CA HIS A 501 57.23 -17.30 5.33
C HIS A 501 57.65 -18.66 5.86
N SER A 502 58.88 -18.77 6.38
CA SER A 502 59.58 -19.98 6.83
C SER A 502 58.89 -20.81 7.94
N GLY A 503 57.59 -20.62 8.17
CA GLY A 503 56.74 -21.38 9.10
C GLY A 503 55.30 -21.66 8.64
N SER A 504 54.91 -21.41 7.38
CA SER A 504 53.54 -21.73 6.93
C SER A 504 53.32 -23.24 6.71
N SER A 505 52.09 -23.73 6.89
CA SER A 505 51.74 -25.16 6.70
C SER A 505 52.06 -25.69 5.30
N VAL A 506 52.14 -24.77 4.32
CA VAL A 506 52.46 -25.02 2.91
C VAL A 506 53.92 -25.41 2.71
N THR A 507 54.85 -24.69 3.32
CA THR A 507 56.27 -25.05 3.24
C THR A 507 56.49 -26.39 3.96
N ARG A 508 55.83 -26.62 5.09
CA ARG A 508 55.96 -27.88 5.85
C ARG A 508 55.57 -29.14 5.05
N LEU A 509 54.40 -29.16 4.40
CA LEU A 509 53.92 -30.32 3.61
C LEU A 509 54.70 -30.52 2.30
N PHE A 510 55.11 -29.42 1.67
CA PHE A 510 55.93 -29.42 0.47
C PHE A 510 57.33 -30.03 0.73
N TRP A 511 57.91 -29.72 1.88
CA TRP A 511 59.24 -30.18 2.27
C TRP A 511 59.25 -31.59 2.88
N GLU A 512 58.15 -32.03 3.50
CA GLU A 512 57.93 -33.44 3.88
C GLU A 512 58.00 -34.38 2.67
N GLN A 513 57.46 -33.97 1.51
CA GLN A 513 57.58 -34.78 0.28
C GLN A 513 59.01 -34.85 -0.26
N ILE A 514 59.80 -33.78 -0.12
CA ILE A 514 61.22 -33.80 -0.50
C ILE A 514 62.02 -34.71 0.43
N LYS A 515 61.79 -34.62 1.75
CA LYS A 515 62.37 -35.55 2.73
C LYS A 515 62.02 -37.00 2.38
N GLN A 516 60.78 -37.30 1.97
CA GLN A 516 60.39 -38.64 1.54
C GLN A 516 61.05 -39.12 0.24
N ILE A 517 61.29 -38.25 -0.74
CA ILE A 517 61.98 -38.60 -1.99
C ILE A 517 63.45 -38.93 -1.70
N ILE A 518 64.08 -38.11 -0.86
CA ILE A 518 65.50 -38.22 -0.52
C ILE A 518 65.77 -39.39 0.45
N HIS A 519 64.83 -39.74 1.34
CA HIS A 519 64.93 -40.89 2.25
C HIS A 519 64.76 -42.26 1.58
N ARG A 520 64.24 -42.33 0.34
CA ARG A 520 64.03 -43.61 -0.37
C ARG A 520 65.29 -44.20 -0.99
N ILE A 521 66.43 -43.53 -0.87
CA ILE A 521 67.64 -43.97 -1.53
C ILE A 521 68.38 -44.99 -0.64
N THR A 522 68.40 -46.25 -1.07
CA THR A 522 69.13 -47.34 -0.40
C THR A 522 70.59 -47.30 -0.81
N TRP A 523 71.49 -46.98 0.14
CA TRP A 523 72.92 -46.89 -0.11
C TRP A 523 73.73 -47.98 0.58
N VAL A 524 74.73 -48.49 -0.15
CA VAL A 524 75.67 -49.54 0.25
C VAL A 524 76.80 -48.93 1.09
N ASN A 525 77.20 -49.64 2.16
CA ASN A 525 78.18 -49.22 3.17
C ASN A 525 79.50 -48.72 2.56
N PRO A 526 79.88 -47.44 2.77
CA PRO A 526 81.19 -46.91 2.37
C PRO A 526 82.22 -47.05 3.51
N PRO A 527 83.51 -47.30 3.20
CA PRO A 527 84.56 -47.27 4.20
C PRO A 527 85.02 -45.81 4.39
N SER A 528 84.95 -45.33 5.63
CA SER A 528 85.33 -43.97 6.08
C SER A 528 84.45 -42.80 5.58
N VAL A 529 84.01 -41.96 6.53
CA VAL A 529 83.24 -40.72 6.26
C VAL A 529 84.21 -39.61 5.80
N SER A 530 84.74 -39.76 4.59
CA SER A 530 85.66 -38.81 3.97
C SER A 530 84.93 -37.61 3.35
N ALA A 531 85.65 -36.51 3.09
CA ALA A 531 85.10 -35.35 2.39
C ALA A 531 84.54 -35.71 0.99
N GLU A 532 85.18 -36.66 0.30
CA GLU A 532 84.72 -37.18 -1.00
C GLU A 532 83.42 -37.97 -0.88
N TRP A 533 83.27 -38.76 0.19
CA TRP A 533 82.02 -39.46 0.46
C TRP A 533 80.88 -38.47 0.74
N LYS A 534 81.12 -37.43 1.55
CA LYS A 534 80.12 -36.39 1.82
C LYS A 534 79.70 -35.66 0.53
N ARG A 535 80.64 -35.35 -0.36
CA ARG A 535 80.34 -34.80 -1.70
C ARG A 535 79.48 -35.74 -2.52
N LYS A 536 79.80 -37.02 -2.54
CA LYS A 536 79.03 -38.01 -3.32
C LYS A 536 77.59 -38.14 -2.81
N VAL A 537 77.41 -38.22 -1.49
CA VAL A 537 76.08 -38.24 -0.86
C VAL A 537 75.28 -36.96 -1.18
N ALA A 538 75.94 -35.80 -1.15
CA ALA A 538 75.32 -34.53 -1.51
C ALA A 538 74.96 -34.47 -3.00
N GLN A 539 75.82 -34.97 -3.88
CA GLN A 539 75.59 -35.03 -5.32
C GLN A 539 74.39 -35.92 -5.65
N ASP A 540 74.33 -37.11 -5.09
CA ASP A 540 73.22 -38.05 -5.30
C ASP A 540 71.90 -37.49 -4.74
N ALA A 541 71.95 -36.76 -3.62
CA ALA A 541 70.79 -36.07 -3.06
C ALA A 541 70.28 -34.95 -3.99
N ILE A 542 71.19 -34.15 -4.57
CA ILE A 542 70.86 -33.10 -5.54
C ILE A 542 70.29 -33.69 -6.83
N GLU A 543 70.85 -34.80 -7.34
CA GLU A 543 70.38 -35.45 -8.57
C GLU A 543 69.01 -36.15 -8.39
N SER A 544 68.66 -36.53 -7.16
CA SER A 544 67.33 -37.07 -6.82
C SER A 544 66.22 -36.00 -6.77
N LEU A 545 66.58 -34.71 -6.68
CA LEU A 545 65.64 -33.58 -6.65
C LEU A 545 65.18 -33.22 -8.06
N SER A 546 63.99 -33.69 -8.45
CA SER A 546 63.38 -33.32 -9.74
C SER A 546 62.75 -31.92 -9.68
N ALA A 547 63.35 -30.95 -10.36
CA ALA A 547 62.80 -29.60 -10.54
C ALA A 547 61.38 -29.61 -11.15
N ALA A 548 61.10 -30.56 -12.04
CA ALA A 548 59.78 -30.73 -12.65
C ALA A 548 58.69 -31.15 -11.63
N LYS A 549 59.03 -32.02 -10.66
CA LYS A 549 58.10 -32.37 -9.58
C LYS A 549 57.86 -31.20 -8.64
N LEU A 550 58.89 -30.38 -8.41
CA LEU A 550 58.84 -29.21 -7.53
C LEU A 550 57.94 -28.11 -8.10
N ALA A 551 58.15 -27.72 -9.36
CA ALA A 551 57.32 -26.74 -10.06
C ALA A 551 55.86 -27.21 -10.19
N LYS A 552 55.64 -28.50 -10.48
CA LYS A 552 54.31 -29.10 -10.56
C LYS A 552 53.55 -29.03 -9.23
N SER A 553 54.23 -29.24 -8.10
CA SER A 553 53.62 -29.17 -6.77
C SER A 553 53.20 -27.73 -6.41
N ILE A 554 54.07 -26.75 -6.64
CA ILE A 554 53.79 -25.31 -6.38
C ILE A 554 52.60 -24.83 -7.21
N CYS A 555 52.62 -25.10 -8.53
CA CYS A 555 51.53 -24.67 -9.41
C CYS A 555 50.23 -25.43 -9.15
N SER A 556 50.31 -26.69 -8.68
CA SER A 556 49.12 -27.42 -8.25
C SER A 556 48.45 -26.76 -7.04
N GLN A 557 49.21 -26.31 -6.05
CA GLN A 557 48.63 -25.64 -4.88
C GLN A 557 48.03 -24.28 -5.21
N PHE A 558 48.67 -23.51 -6.10
CA PHE A 558 48.10 -22.25 -6.61
C PHE A 558 46.77 -22.49 -7.33
N ARG A 559 46.71 -23.51 -8.21
CA ARG A 559 45.47 -23.92 -8.89
C ARG A 559 44.37 -24.33 -7.91
N THR A 560 44.69 -25.13 -6.88
CA THR A 560 43.70 -25.54 -5.87
C THR A 560 43.10 -24.35 -5.12
N ARG A 561 43.92 -23.34 -4.79
CA ARG A 561 43.43 -22.12 -4.10
C ARG A 561 42.58 -21.22 -4.99
N LEU A 562 42.93 -21.11 -6.27
CA LEU A 562 42.09 -20.40 -7.24
C LEU A 562 40.75 -21.09 -7.45
N ASN A 563 40.73 -22.43 -7.52
CA ASN A 563 39.48 -23.19 -7.55
C ASN A 563 38.62 -22.95 -6.31
N SER A 564 39.21 -22.99 -5.10
CA SER A 564 38.43 -22.75 -3.88
C SER A 564 37.88 -21.33 -3.81
N SER A 565 38.62 -20.34 -4.30
CA SER A 565 38.17 -18.95 -4.36
C SER A 565 37.02 -18.78 -5.37
N HIS A 566 37.10 -19.39 -6.56
CA HIS A 566 36.03 -19.41 -7.55
C HIS A 566 34.76 -20.11 -7.02
N GLU A 567 34.91 -21.25 -6.34
CA GLU A 567 33.79 -21.96 -5.72
C GLU A 567 33.12 -21.13 -4.60
N ALA A 568 33.92 -20.46 -3.76
CA ALA A 568 33.41 -19.58 -2.72
C ALA A 568 32.66 -18.38 -3.31
N PHE A 569 33.20 -17.75 -4.36
CA PHE A 569 32.54 -16.66 -5.08
C PHE A 569 31.19 -17.12 -5.67
N ALA A 570 31.17 -18.27 -6.34
CA ALA A 570 29.95 -18.85 -6.91
C ALA A 570 28.92 -19.20 -5.82
N ALA A 571 29.34 -19.67 -4.64
CA ALA A 571 28.46 -19.96 -3.51
C ALA A 571 27.85 -18.68 -2.92
N SER A 572 28.64 -17.62 -2.72
CA SER A 572 28.15 -16.32 -2.25
C SER A 572 27.18 -15.68 -3.24
N LEU A 573 27.46 -15.76 -4.55
CA LEU A 573 26.56 -15.26 -5.59
C LEU A 573 25.21 -15.99 -5.57
N ARG A 574 25.20 -17.31 -5.35
CA ARG A 574 23.97 -18.11 -5.19
C ARG A 574 23.16 -17.67 -3.96
N GLN A 575 23.81 -17.41 -2.83
CA GLN A 575 23.12 -16.93 -1.63
C GLN A 575 22.46 -15.55 -1.84
N VAL A 576 23.17 -14.62 -2.49
CA VAL A 576 22.60 -13.29 -2.81
C VAL A 576 21.40 -13.42 -3.75
N SER A 577 21.50 -14.27 -4.78
CA SER A 577 20.39 -14.49 -5.72
C SER A 577 19.13 -15.05 -5.02
N ALA A 578 19.29 -15.96 -4.06
CA ALA A 578 18.17 -16.53 -3.31
C ALA A 578 17.49 -15.52 -2.37
N PHE A 579 18.25 -14.58 -1.80
CA PHE A 579 17.75 -13.54 -0.90
C PHE A 579 17.00 -12.43 -1.64
N THR A 580 17.44 -12.08 -2.86
CA THR A 580 16.79 -11.06 -3.69
C THR A 580 15.53 -11.55 -4.42
N LEU A 581 15.33 -12.87 -4.53
CA LEU A 581 14.26 -13.48 -5.34
C LEU A 581 13.10 -14.09 -4.53
N SER A 582 13.03 -13.94 -3.19
CA SER A 582 11.97 -14.46 -2.30
C SER A 582 11.86 -13.60 -1.02
N PRO A 583 10.74 -13.50 -0.24
CA PRO A 583 9.30 -13.75 -0.44
C PRO A 583 8.47 -12.43 -0.53
N HIS A 584 9.12 -11.26 -0.55
CA HIS A 584 8.47 -9.95 -0.50
C HIS A 584 7.45 -9.77 -1.64
N TRP A 585 7.78 -10.23 -2.85
CA TRP A 585 6.90 -10.17 -4.03
C TRP A 585 5.57 -10.94 -3.88
N CYS A 586 5.55 -12.04 -3.11
CA CYS A 586 4.33 -12.84 -2.97
C CYS A 586 3.28 -12.11 -2.12
N CYS A 587 3.71 -11.35 -1.10
CA CYS A 587 2.82 -10.52 -0.28
C CYS A 587 2.12 -9.44 -1.12
N TYR A 588 2.85 -8.74 -2.00
CA TYR A 588 2.28 -7.74 -2.92
C TYR A 588 1.31 -8.34 -3.94
N ARG A 589 1.55 -9.58 -4.38
CA ARG A 589 0.70 -10.27 -5.36
C ARG A 589 -0.61 -10.78 -4.74
N ASP A 590 -0.58 -11.22 -3.50
CA ASP A 590 -1.72 -11.87 -2.85
C ASP A 590 -2.60 -10.90 -2.03
N GLU A 591 -2.07 -9.77 -1.53
CA GLU A 591 -2.82 -8.77 -0.73
C GLU A 591 -3.36 -7.56 -1.53
N SER A 592 -2.85 -7.30 -2.74
CA SER A 592 -3.29 -6.21 -3.63
C SER A 592 -4.81 -6.20 -3.94
N PRO A 593 -5.48 -7.35 -4.21
CA PRO A 593 -6.88 -7.35 -4.68
C PRO A 593 -7.88 -6.71 -3.72
N VAL A 594 -7.70 -6.88 -2.41
CA VAL A 594 -8.62 -6.34 -1.39
C VAL A 594 -8.60 -4.80 -1.42
N LEU A 595 -7.41 -4.21 -1.50
CA LEU A 595 -7.25 -2.76 -1.57
C LEU A 595 -7.85 -2.16 -2.84
N MET A 596 -7.71 -2.85 -3.99
CA MET A 596 -8.34 -2.44 -5.24
C MET A 596 -9.86 -2.40 -5.10
N CYS A 597 -10.43 -3.44 -4.47
CA CYS A 597 -11.86 -3.61 -4.30
C CYS A 597 -12.44 -2.51 -3.40
N VAL A 598 -11.85 -2.24 -2.23
CA VAL A 598 -12.31 -1.16 -1.35
C VAL A 598 -12.12 0.21 -2.01
N CYS A 599 -11.09 0.39 -2.84
CA CYS A 599 -10.93 1.61 -3.64
C CYS A 599 -12.05 1.77 -4.68
N LEU A 600 -12.38 0.73 -5.45
CA LEU A 600 -13.48 0.76 -6.41
C LEU A 600 -14.82 1.06 -5.71
N GLU A 601 -15.08 0.41 -4.57
CA GLU A 601 -16.29 0.61 -3.78
C GLU A 601 -16.38 2.05 -3.22
N SER A 602 -15.33 2.55 -2.56
CA SER A 602 -15.29 3.92 -2.02
C SER A 602 -15.45 4.97 -3.11
N ARG A 603 -14.85 4.73 -4.28
CA ARG A 603 -14.97 5.61 -5.44
C ARG A 603 -16.37 5.61 -6.01
N SER A 604 -16.96 4.43 -6.18
CA SER A 604 -18.33 4.26 -6.61
C SER A 604 -19.31 4.96 -5.67
N LEU A 605 -19.11 4.82 -4.36
CA LEU A 605 -19.94 5.43 -3.34
C LEU A 605 -19.85 6.96 -3.37
N ARG A 606 -18.66 7.50 -3.55
CA ARG A 606 -18.47 8.94 -3.77
C ARG A 606 -19.19 9.42 -5.04
N ASP A 607 -19.05 8.69 -6.14
CA ASP A 607 -19.59 9.07 -7.44
C ASP A 607 -21.13 8.99 -7.48
N ILE A 608 -21.75 7.97 -6.84
CA ILE A 608 -23.21 7.90 -6.69
C ILE A 608 -23.74 9.00 -5.77
N LEU A 609 -23.01 9.35 -4.71
CA LEU A 609 -23.39 10.46 -3.82
C LEU A 609 -23.29 11.81 -4.52
N LEU A 610 -22.32 12.02 -5.42
CA LEU A 610 -22.14 13.29 -6.13
C LEU A 610 -23.07 13.45 -7.35
N HIS A 611 -23.29 12.37 -8.10
CA HIS A 611 -23.87 12.46 -9.44
C HIS A 611 -25.11 11.57 -9.62
N GLY A 612 -25.45 10.75 -8.63
CA GLY A 612 -26.50 9.75 -8.74
C GLY A 612 -26.17 8.65 -9.76
N LYS A 613 -27.11 7.72 -9.93
CA LYS A 613 -26.97 6.65 -10.92
C LYS A 613 -27.06 7.20 -12.36
N PRO A 614 -26.18 6.78 -13.27
CA PRO A 614 -26.27 7.16 -14.68
C PRO A 614 -27.53 6.60 -15.32
N LYS A 615 -28.15 7.37 -16.21
CA LYS A 615 -29.28 6.90 -17.03
C LYS A 615 -28.75 6.03 -18.16
N MET A 616 -29.25 4.80 -18.24
CA MET A 616 -28.92 3.84 -19.29
C MET A 616 -29.81 4.07 -20.50
N GLY A 617 -29.21 4.41 -21.64
CA GLY A 617 -29.88 4.57 -22.94
C GLY A 617 -29.79 3.30 -23.78
N ARG A 618 -29.84 3.47 -25.12
CA ARG A 618 -29.75 2.35 -26.07
C ARG A 618 -28.42 1.59 -25.95
N GLU A 619 -28.44 0.29 -26.23
CA GLU A 619 -27.24 -0.53 -26.38
C GLU A 619 -26.41 -0.03 -27.58
N LEU A 620 -25.13 0.22 -27.34
CA LEU A 620 -24.14 0.59 -28.36
C LEU A 620 -23.33 -0.62 -28.82
N GLY A 621 -23.11 -1.58 -27.93
CA GLY A 621 -22.43 -2.82 -28.26
C GLY A 621 -22.35 -3.78 -27.08
N ARG A 622 -22.06 -5.04 -27.37
CA ARG A 622 -21.88 -6.11 -26.39
C ARG A 622 -20.53 -6.78 -26.61
N GLY A 623 -19.74 -6.86 -25.54
CA GLY A 623 -18.45 -7.54 -25.52
C GLY A 623 -18.48 -8.77 -24.62
N GLN A 624 -17.32 -9.42 -24.49
CA GLN A 624 -17.12 -10.55 -23.57
C GLN A 624 -17.30 -10.12 -22.10
N TYR A 625 -16.94 -8.89 -21.77
CA TYR A 625 -16.88 -8.38 -20.40
C TYR A 625 -18.10 -7.56 -19.98
N GLY A 626 -19.11 -7.42 -20.84
CA GLY A 626 -20.29 -6.63 -20.51
C GLY A 626 -20.97 -5.97 -21.70
N VAL A 627 -21.94 -5.11 -21.38
CA VAL A 627 -22.76 -4.40 -22.37
C VAL A 627 -22.49 -2.90 -22.25
N VAL A 628 -22.27 -2.24 -23.38
CA VAL A 628 -22.04 -0.79 -23.44
C VAL A 628 -23.32 -0.11 -23.88
N TYR A 629 -23.77 0.86 -23.09
CA TYR A 629 -24.96 1.66 -23.36
C TYR A 629 -24.61 3.12 -23.61
N MET A 630 -25.49 3.79 -24.35
CA MET A 630 -25.46 5.23 -24.50
C MET A 630 -25.85 5.88 -23.18
N CYS A 631 -25.15 6.94 -22.80
CA CYS A 631 -25.53 7.80 -21.68
C CYS A 631 -25.44 9.25 -22.15
N ASP A 632 -26.55 10.00 -22.12
CA ASP A 632 -26.56 11.36 -22.64
C ASP A 632 -25.61 12.25 -21.84
N SER A 633 -25.83 12.33 -20.52
CA SER A 633 -24.97 13.10 -19.62
C SER A 633 -24.87 12.47 -18.25
N TRP A 634 -23.70 12.60 -17.61
CA TRP A 634 -23.49 12.22 -16.20
C TRP A 634 -22.41 13.09 -15.57
N GLY A 635 -22.66 13.60 -14.35
CA GLY A 635 -21.71 14.46 -13.63
C GLY A 635 -21.28 15.71 -14.40
N GLY A 636 -22.19 16.33 -15.15
CA GLY A 636 -21.90 17.50 -16.00
C GLY A 636 -21.13 17.20 -17.29
N ARG A 637 -20.86 15.91 -17.59
CA ARG A 637 -20.16 15.49 -18.81
C ARG A 637 -21.17 15.00 -19.84
N HIS A 638 -20.91 15.32 -21.11
CA HIS A 638 -21.66 14.87 -22.27
C HIS A 638 -20.73 14.92 -23.50
N PRO A 639 -20.76 13.93 -24.41
CA PRO A 639 -21.55 12.70 -24.35
C PRO A 639 -20.84 11.57 -23.57
N CYS A 640 -21.62 10.69 -22.93
CA CYS A 640 -21.08 9.58 -22.13
C CYS A 640 -21.44 8.19 -22.70
N ALA A 641 -20.62 7.20 -22.34
CA ALA A 641 -20.87 5.77 -22.56
C ALA A 641 -20.83 5.05 -21.21
N LEU A 642 -21.65 4.02 -21.08
CA LEU A 642 -21.83 3.26 -19.84
C LEU A 642 -21.52 1.80 -20.10
N LYS A 643 -20.35 1.30 -19.68
CA LYS A 643 -20.00 -0.13 -19.74
C LYS A 643 -20.54 -0.81 -18.47
N SER A 644 -21.57 -1.64 -18.61
CA SER A 644 -22.15 -2.44 -17.54
C SER A 644 -21.49 -3.82 -17.51
N VAL A 645 -20.79 -4.11 -16.41
CA VAL A 645 -20.08 -5.37 -16.17
C VAL A 645 -20.76 -6.10 -15.02
N VAL A 646 -21.11 -7.36 -15.22
CA VAL A 646 -21.66 -8.23 -14.16
C VAL A 646 -20.62 -9.31 -13.86
N PRO A 647 -19.74 -9.08 -12.87
CA PRO A 647 -18.75 -10.07 -12.47
C PRO A 647 -19.44 -11.31 -11.86
N PRO A 648 -19.18 -12.53 -12.40
CA PRO A 648 -19.86 -13.75 -11.95
C PRO A 648 -19.29 -14.35 -10.65
N ASP A 649 -18.05 -14.00 -10.29
CA ASP A 649 -17.35 -14.50 -9.10
C ASP A 649 -16.32 -13.47 -8.57
N ASP A 650 -15.70 -13.77 -7.42
CA ASP A 650 -14.74 -12.90 -6.76
C ASP A 650 -13.46 -12.67 -7.59
N LYS A 651 -13.05 -13.64 -8.42
CA LYS A 651 -11.88 -13.49 -9.28
C LYS A 651 -12.12 -12.42 -10.34
N HIS A 652 -13.27 -12.49 -11.01
CA HIS A 652 -13.66 -11.48 -11.99
C HIS A 652 -13.94 -10.12 -11.34
N TRP A 653 -14.40 -10.10 -10.08
CA TRP A 653 -14.52 -8.87 -9.29
C TRP A 653 -13.15 -8.21 -9.09
N ASN A 654 -12.15 -9.00 -8.69
CA ASN A 654 -10.77 -8.53 -8.52
C ASN A 654 -10.14 -8.06 -9.83
N ASP A 655 -10.30 -8.81 -10.93
CA ASP A 655 -9.81 -8.44 -12.25
C ASP A 655 -10.43 -7.11 -12.72
N LEU A 656 -11.71 -6.89 -12.45
CA LEU A 656 -12.40 -5.64 -12.77
C LEU A 656 -11.96 -4.47 -11.89
N ALA A 657 -11.73 -4.71 -10.60
CA ALA A 657 -11.16 -3.70 -9.70
C ALA A 657 -9.74 -3.28 -10.13
N LEU A 658 -8.96 -4.24 -10.63
CA LEU A 658 -7.65 -4.00 -11.23
C LEU A 658 -7.75 -3.18 -12.53
N GLU A 659 -8.65 -3.55 -13.45
CA GLU A 659 -8.94 -2.79 -14.69
C GLU A 659 -9.30 -1.34 -14.36
N PHE A 660 -10.25 -1.17 -13.43
CA PHE A 660 -10.71 0.14 -13.00
C PHE A 660 -9.55 0.99 -12.50
N HIS A 661 -8.71 0.41 -11.66
CA HIS A 661 -7.61 1.11 -11.07
C HIS A 661 -6.58 1.57 -12.10
N TYR A 662 -6.08 0.68 -12.98
CA TYR A 662 -5.10 1.07 -14.01
C TYR A 662 -5.67 2.16 -14.91
N THR A 663 -6.94 2.03 -15.31
CA THR A 663 -7.59 3.05 -16.13
C THR A 663 -7.68 4.39 -15.41
N ARG A 664 -7.81 4.38 -14.08
CA ARG A 664 -7.96 5.59 -13.27
C ARG A 664 -6.64 6.26 -12.92
N SER A 665 -5.59 5.49 -12.66
CA SER A 665 -4.26 5.98 -12.26
C SER A 665 -3.51 6.61 -13.44
N LEU A 666 -3.83 6.20 -14.67
CA LEU A 666 -3.25 6.78 -15.86
C LEU A 666 -3.53 8.29 -15.96
N PRO A 667 -2.49 9.12 -16.19
CA PRO A 667 -2.68 10.51 -16.57
C PRO A 667 -3.58 10.60 -17.81
N LYS A 668 -4.41 11.65 -17.86
CA LYS A 668 -5.26 11.89 -19.04
C LYS A 668 -4.39 12.04 -20.28
N HIS A 669 -4.76 11.34 -21.33
CA HIS A 669 -4.03 11.33 -22.59
C HIS A 669 -5.00 11.44 -23.77
N GLU A 670 -4.62 12.17 -24.82
CA GLU A 670 -5.50 12.41 -25.98
C GLU A 670 -5.89 11.13 -26.73
N ARG A 671 -5.07 10.08 -26.64
CA ARG A 671 -5.24 8.82 -27.38
C ARG A 671 -5.76 7.67 -26.52
N LEU A 672 -6.19 7.94 -25.30
CA LEU A 672 -6.86 6.96 -24.44
C LEU A 672 -8.27 7.47 -24.11
N VAL A 673 -9.24 6.56 -24.05
CA VAL A 673 -10.60 6.88 -23.65
C VAL A 673 -10.62 7.22 -22.16
N ASN A 674 -11.12 8.41 -21.84
CA ASN A 674 -11.17 8.91 -20.48
C ASN A 674 -12.29 8.24 -19.67
N LEU A 675 -11.93 7.64 -18.53
CA LEU A 675 -12.86 7.16 -17.52
C LEU A 675 -13.31 8.32 -16.63
N HIS A 676 -14.60 8.59 -16.61
CA HIS A 676 -15.20 9.68 -15.84
C HIS A 676 -15.52 9.29 -14.39
N GLY A 677 -15.89 8.03 -14.17
CA GLY A 677 -16.25 7.50 -12.85
C GLY A 677 -16.77 6.07 -12.91
N SER A 678 -17.16 5.56 -11.76
CA SER A 678 -17.78 4.23 -11.63
C SER A 678 -18.97 4.28 -10.68
N VAL A 679 -19.93 3.37 -10.86
CA VAL A 679 -21.06 3.17 -9.95
C VAL A 679 -21.32 1.67 -9.83
N ILE A 680 -21.37 1.16 -8.60
CA ILE A 680 -21.80 -0.19 -8.29
C ILE A 680 -23.31 -0.19 -8.08
N ASP A 681 -24.02 -0.96 -8.89
CA ASP A 681 -25.45 -1.16 -8.79
C ASP A 681 -25.77 -2.50 -8.09
N HIS A 682 -26.04 -2.42 -6.79
CA HIS A 682 -26.50 -3.55 -5.98
C HIS A 682 -27.97 -3.93 -6.20
N SER A 683 -28.73 -3.15 -6.98
CA SER A 683 -30.13 -3.42 -7.32
C SER A 683 -30.30 -3.96 -8.73
N TYR A 684 -29.20 -4.27 -9.43
CA TYR A 684 -29.25 -4.82 -10.77
C TYR A 684 -30.00 -6.16 -10.78
N SER A 685 -30.79 -6.40 -11.82
CA SER A 685 -31.69 -7.57 -11.92
C SER A 685 -32.57 -7.79 -10.67
N GLY A 686 -33.07 -6.72 -10.06
CA GLY A 686 -33.92 -6.82 -8.86
C GLY A 686 -33.16 -7.19 -7.58
N GLY A 687 -31.84 -7.06 -7.56
CA GLY A 687 -30.98 -7.40 -6.43
C GLY A 687 -30.38 -8.82 -6.49
N SER A 688 -30.66 -9.58 -7.54
CA SER A 688 -30.08 -10.93 -7.74
C SER A 688 -28.61 -10.90 -8.20
N SER A 689 -28.12 -9.76 -8.69
CA SER A 689 -26.73 -9.62 -9.14
C SER A 689 -26.22 -8.20 -8.89
N ILE A 690 -24.91 -8.07 -8.74
CA ILE A 690 -24.24 -6.78 -8.61
C ILE A 690 -23.64 -6.42 -9.98
N ALA A 691 -23.92 -5.22 -10.47
CA ALA A 691 -23.29 -4.71 -11.69
C ALA A 691 -22.35 -3.56 -11.36
N VAL A 692 -21.20 -3.52 -12.01
CA VAL A 692 -20.29 -2.36 -12.00
C VAL A 692 -20.50 -1.59 -13.29
N LEU A 693 -20.84 -0.33 -13.15
CA LEU A 693 -21.09 0.60 -14.24
C LEU A 693 -19.88 1.52 -14.38
N LEU A 694 -19.15 1.42 -15.49
CA LEU A 694 -18.04 2.30 -15.81
C LEU A 694 -18.53 3.41 -16.74
N ILE A 695 -18.38 4.67 -16.31
CA ILE A 695 -18.81 5.85 -17.07
C ILE A 695 -17.60 6.41 -17.79
N MET A 696 -17.65 6.47 -19.12
CA MET A 696 -16.54 6.87 -19.98
C MET A 696 -17.00 7.95 -20.96
N GLU A 697 -16.06 8.65 -21.59
CA GLU A 697 -16.39 9.49 -22.74
C GLU A 697 -16.93 8.64 -23.90
N ARG A 698 -17.90 9.17 -24.64
CA ARG A 698 -18.46 8.48 -25.81
C ARG A 698 -17.92 9.04 -27.11
N LEU A 699 -17.34 8.16 -27.91
CA LEU A 699 -16.87 8.45 -29.26
C LEU A 699 -17.94 8.10 -30.32
N HIS A 700 -17.66 8.44 -31.58
CA HIS A 700 -18.63 8.35 -32.67
C HIS A 700 -18.85 6.91 -33.13
N ARG A 701 -17.77 6.13 -33.29
CA ARG A 701 -17.79 4.74 -33.79
C ARG A 701 -16.49 4.01 -33.42
N ASP A 702 -16.48 2.69 -33.54
CA ASP A 702 -15.23 1.92 -33.50
C ASP A 702 -14.53 1.92 -34.88
N LEU A 703 -13.24 1.54 -34.90
CA LEU A 703 -12.44 1.49 -36.12
C LEU A 703 -12.96 0.45 -37.12
N TYR A 704 -13.56 -0.65 -36.65
CA TYR A 704 -14.16 -1.66 -37.53
C TYR A 704 -15.31 -1.05 -38.36
N ALA A 705 -16.21 -0.32 -37.72
CA ALA A 705 -17.29 0.42 -38.39
C ALA A 705 -16.74 1.55 -39.27
N GLY A 706 -15.68 2.23 -38.83
CA GLY A 706 -14.98 3.23 -39.64
C GLY A 706 -14.45 2.65 -40.96
N LEU A 707 -13.75 1.51 -40.90
CA LEU A 707 -13.23 0.83 -42.09
C LEU A 707 -14.34 0.38 -43.04
N LYS A 708 -15.48 -0.09 -42.52
CA LYS A 708 -16.67 -0.42 -43.33
C LYS A 708 -17.29 0.80 -44.01
N ALA A 709 -17.15 1.98 -43.41
CA ALA A 709 -17.62 3.24 -43.97
C ALA A 709 -16.60 3.91 -44.92
N SER A 710 -15.59 3.16 -45.41
CA SER A 710 -14.58 3.59 -46.38
C SER A 710 -13.73 4.80 -45.94
N LEU A 711 -12.97 4.65 -44.86
CA LEU A 711 -11.89 5.60 -44.50
C LEU A 711 -10.84 5.72 -45.62
N SER A 712 -10.46 6.95 -45.95
CA SER A 712 -9.38 7.26 -46.89
C SER A 712 -8.01 6.81 -46.37
N LEU A 713 -7.02 6.67 -47.27
CA LEU A 713 -5.66 6.30 -46.85
C LEU A 713 -5.07 7.30 -45.85
N LYS A 714 -5.30 8.60 -46.06
CA LYS A 714 -4.84 9.66 -45.14
C LYS A 714 -5.41 9.49 -43.75
N GLU A 715 -6.71 9.22 -43.62
CA GLU A 715 -7.35 8.98 -42.32
C GLU A 715 -6.82 7.71 -41.66
N ARG A 716 -6.61 6.64 -42.41
CA ARG A 716 -6.03 5.39 -41.88
C ARG A 716 -4.62 5.60 -41.33
N LEU A 717 -3.79 6.36 -42.03
CA LEU A 717 -2.44 6.70 -41.56
C LEU A 717 -2.49 7.57 -40.29
N GLN A 718 -3.41 8.54 -40.24
CA GLN A 718 -3.61 9.35 -39.04
C GLN A 718 -4.06 8.51 -37.84
N ILE A 719 -5.00 7.58 -38.06
CA ILE A 719 -5.47 6.65 -37.02
C ILE A 719 -4.33 5.76 -36.54
N ALA A 720 -3.48 5.25 -37.44
CA ALA A 720 -2.32 4.45 -37.05
C ALA A 720 -1.34 5.24 -36.17
N LEU A 721 -1.07 6.51 -36.50
CA LEU A 721 -0.25 7.41 -35.67
C LEU A 721 -0.88 7.63 -34.29
N ASP A 722 -2.18 7.89 -34.24
CA ASP A 722 -2.94 8.09 -32.99
C ASP A 722 -2.87 6.85 -32.09
N VAL A 723 -3.00 5.64 -32.66
CA VAL A 723 -2.89 4.37 -31.93
C VAL A 723 -1.48 4.17 -31.41
N VAL A 724 -0.45 4.38 -32.24
CA VAL A 724 0.96 4.24 -31.82
C VAL A 724 1.30 5.23 -30.70
N GLU A 725 0.79 6.46 -30.77
CA GLU A 725 0.96 7.46 -29.72
C GLU A 725 0.30 7.01 -28.40
N GLY A 726 -0.90 6.43 -28.45
CA GLY A 726 -1.56 5.85 -27.28
C GLY A 726 -0.80 4.66 -26.67
N ILE A 727 -0.28 3.76 -27.51
CA ILE A 727 0.53 2.62 -27.06
C ILE A 727 1.84 3.11 -26.43
N ARG A 728 2.53 4.06 -27.07
CA ARG A 728 3.77 4.67 -26.54
C ARG A 728 3.53 5.28 -25.17
N PHE A 729 2.41 5.96 -24.97
CA PHE A 729 2.03 6.49 -23.67
C PHE A 729 1.83 5.37 -22.64
N LEU A 730 1.05 4.33 -22.93
CA LEU A 730 0.87 3.20 -22.00
C LEU A 730 2.21 2.54 -21.61
N HIS A 731 3.09 2.32 -22.60
CA HIS A 731 4.41 1.74 -22.35
C HIS A 731 5.28 2.65 -21.48
N SER A 732 5.18 3.98 -21.62
CA SER A 732 5.88 4.93 -20.74
C SER A 732 5.41 4.87 -19.28
N GLN A 733 4.19 4.37 -19.05
CA GLN A 733 3.63 4.11 -17.72
C GLN A 733 3.88 2.67 -17.24
N GLY A 734 4.69 1.90 -17.99
CA GLY A 734 5.03 0.51 -17.66
C GLY A 734 3.90 -0.51 -17.92
N LEU A 735 2.85 -0.14 -18.68
CA LEU A 735 1.69 -1.00 -18.93
C LEU A 735 1.63 -1.48 -20.38
N LEU A 736 1.30 -2.76 -20.58
CA LEU A 736 1.04 -3.36 -21.89
C LEU A 736 -0.45 -3.63 -22.07
N HIS A 737 -1.05 -3.20 -23.19
CA HIS A 737 -2.51 -3.34 -23.41
C HIS A 737 -2.96 -4.79 -23.69
N ARG A 738 -2.19 -5.55 -24.47
CA ARG A 738 -2.41 -6.98 -24.81
C ARG A 738 -3.68 -7.36 -25.59
N ASP A 739 -4.57 -6.43 -25.92
CA ASP A 739 -5.78 -6.69 -26.71
C ASP A 739 -6.12 -5.52 -27.65
N ILE A 740 -5.10 -5.01 -28.34
CA ILE A 740 -5.27 -4.00 -29.38
C ILE A 740 -5.96 -4.66 -30.59
N LYS A 741 -7.17 -4.22 -30.89
CA LYS A 741 -7.99 -4.70 -32.01
C LYS A 741 -8.91 -3.61 -32.53
N LEU A 742 -9.47 -3.81 -33.73
CA LEU A 742 -10.34 -2.82 -34.39
C LEU A 742 -11.54 -2.37 -33.53
N LYS A 743 -12.07 -3.23 -32.66
CA LYS A 743 -13.18 -2.89 -31.76
C LYS A 743 -12.77 -2.09 -30.52
N ASN A 744 -11.49 -2.13 -30.15
CA ASN A 744 -10.92 -1.43 -28.99
C ASN A 744 -10.23 -0.11 -29.39
N VAL A 745 -10.35 0.29 -30.66
CA VAL A 745 -9.94 1.59 -31.17
C VAL A 745 -11.21 2.36 -31.52
N LEU A 746 -11.51 3.41 -30.76
CA LEU A 746 -12.67 4.27 -30.97
C LEU A 746 -12.28 5.53 -31.74
N LEU A 747 -13.19 6.02 -32.57
CA LEU A 747 -13.01 7.18 -33.43
C LEU A 747 -13.98 8.29 -33.05
N ASP A 748 -13.47 9.52 -32.93
CA ASP A 748 -14.31 10.70 -32.75
C ASP A 748 -14.97 11.14 -34.08
N LYS A 749 -15.67 12.29 -34.07
CA LYS A 749 -16.34 12.81 -35.27
C LYS A 749 -15.36 13.26 -36.35
N GLN A 750 -14.09 13.46 -36.00
CA GLN A 750 -13.00 13.88 -36.88
C GLN A 750 -12.10 12.70 -37.27
N ASN A 751 -12.52 11.45 -36.98
CA ASN A 751 -11.73 10.23 -37.20
C ASN A 751 -10.37 10.23 -36.48
N ARG A 752 -10.23 10.93 -35.35
CA ARG A 752 -9.09 10.76 -34.44
C ARG A 752 -9.32 9.58 -33.53
N ALA A 753 -8.26 8.81 -33.28
CA ALA A 753 -8.35 7.53 -32.59
C ALA A 753 -8.04 7.64 -31.10
N LYS A 754 -8.79 6.89 -30.29
CA LYS A 754 -8.54 6.64 -28.87
C LYS A 754 -8.65 5.15 -28.57
N ILE A 755 -7.73 4.65 -27.77
CA ILE A 755 -7.71 3.26 -27.31
C ILE A 755 -8.61 3.12 -26.08
N THR A 756 -9.38 2.03 -26.02
CA THR A 756 -10.28 1.68 -24.91
C THR A 756 -10.06 0.24 -24.47
N ASP A 757 -10.70 -0.17 -23.37
CA ASP A 757 -10.74 -1.54 -22.86
C ASP A 757 -9.39 -2.03 -22.33
N LEU A 758 -8.94 -1.40 -21.23
CA LEU A 758 -7.71 -1.71 -20.54
C LEU A 758 -7.83 -2.96 -19.64
N GLY A 759 -8.85 -3.79 -19.80
CA GLY A 759 -9.11 -4.98 -18.96
C GLY A 759 -8.03 -6.04 -19.00
N PHE A 760 -7.18 -6.02 -20.03
CA PHE A 760 -5.99 -6.86 -20.12
C PHE A 760 -4.68 -6.14 -19.81
N CYS A 761 -4.74 -4.85 -19.44
CA CYS A 761 -3.52 -4.10 -19.13
C CYS A 761 -2.81 -4.69 -17.93
N LYS A 762 -1.53 -5.04 -18.12
CA LYS A 762 -0.67 -5.48 -17.03
C LYS A 762 0.76 -4.94 -17.20
N PRO A 763 1.49 -4.77 -16.09
CA PRO A 763 2.92 -4.57 -16.13
C PRO A 763 3.62 -5.74 -16.82
N GLU A 764 4.66 -5.45 -17.60
CA GLU A 764 5.42 -6.45 -18.35
C GLU A 764 5.97 -7.58 -17.45
N ALA A 765 6.42 -7.29 -16.23
CA ALA A 765 6.91 -8.33 -15.33
C ALA A 765 5.81 -9.26 -14.77
N MET A 766 4.54 -8.87 -14.86
CA MET A 766 3.40 -9.69 -14.44
C MET A 766 2.81 -10.52 -15.61
N MET A 767 3.53 -10.62 -16.72
CA MET A 767 3.10 -11.32 -17.94
C MET A 767 3.14 -12.85 -17.82
N SER A 768 3.92 -13.40 -16.89
CA SER A 768 4.18 -14.84 -16.84
C SER A 768 2.91 -15.69 -16.63
N GLY A 769 2.71 -16.69 -17.49
CA GLY A 769 1.69 -17.73 -17.34
C GLY A 769 0.28 -17.41 -17.80
N SER A 770 0.03 -16.32 -18.54
CA SER A 770 -1.31 -15.99 -19.07
C SER A 770 -1.29 -15.64 -20.56
N ILE A 771 -1.97 -16.44 -21.38
CA ILE A 771 -2.28 -16.11 -22.79
C ILE A 771 -3.67 -15.46 -22.81
N VAL A 772 -3.73 -14.17 -23.11
CA VAL A 772 -4.97 -13.37 -23.13
C VAL A 772 -5.01 -12.43 -24.32
N GLY A 773 -6.21 -12.02 -24.73
CA GLY A 773 -6.45 -11.17 -25.90
C GLY A 773 -7.19 -11.92 -27.02
N THR A 774 -7.30 -11.28 -28.19
CA THR A 774 -7.98 -11.87 -29.35
C THR A 774 -6.97 -12.60 -30.25
N PRO A 775 -7.03 -13.93 -30.45
CA PRO A 775 -5.95 -14.73 -31.06
C PRO A 775 -5.40 -14.21 -32.39
N ILE A 776 -6.26 -13.71 -33.29
CA ILE A 776 -5.85 -13.18 -34.60
C ILE A 776 -4.99 -11.89 -34.51
N HIS A 777 -5.02 -11.19 -33.39
CA HIS A 777 -4.24 -9.97 -33.14
C HIS A 777 -3.08 -10.20 -32.16
N MET A 778 -2.90 -11.43 -31.65
CA MET A 778 -1.83 -11.75 -30.72
C MET A 778 -0.49 -11.84 -31.44
N ALA A 779 0.57 -11.39 -30.76
CA ALA A 779 1.92 -11.49 -31.26
C ALA A 779 2.46 -12.93 -31.14
N PRO A 780 3.24 -13.45 -32.12
CA PRO A 780 3.71 -14.85 -32.14
C PRO A 780 4.52 -15.28 -30.90
N GLU A 781 5.26 -14.36 -30.28
CA GLU A 781 6.07 -14.58 -29.08
C GLU A 781 5.23 -15.06 -27.88
N LEU A 782 3.96 -14.65 -27.79
CA LEU A 782 3.03 -15.05 -26.73
C LEU A 782 2.69 -16.54 -26.77
N PHE A 783 2.94 -17.21 -27.90
CA PHE A 783 2.74 -18.66 -28.06
C PHE A 783 4.03 -19.47 -27.89
N THR A 784 5.20 -18.81 -27.86
CA THR A 784 6.52 -19.47 -27.81
C THR A 784 7.17 -19.45 -26.43
N GLU A 785 6.82 -18.49 -25.55
CA GLU A 785 7.35 -18.41 -24.17
C GLU A 785 6.77 -19.45 -23.18
N CYS A 786 5.94 -20.40 -23.64
CA CYS A 786 5.45 -21.52 -22.84
C CYS A 786 6.45 -22.72 -22.75
N VAL A 787 7.73 -22.52 -23.05
CA VAL A 787 8.76 -23.52 -22.73
C VAL A 787 9.26 -23.25 -21.32
N CYS A 788 8.65 -23.93 -20.35
CA CYS A 788 9.21 -24.11 -19.03
C CYS A 788 10.71 -24.42 -19.15
N LEU A 789 11.56 -23.61 -18.51
CA LEU A 789 12.90 -24.05 -18.13
C LEU A 789 12.75 -25.45 -17.52
N PRO A 790 13.43 -26.50 -18.03
CA PRO A 790 13.32 -27.80 -17.42
C PRO A 790 13.81 -27.66 -15.98
N ASN A 791 12.91 -27.91 -15.03
CA ASN A 791 13.27 -28.29 -13.69
C ASN A 791 14.24 -29.46 -13.84
N ASN A 792 15.53 -29.20 -13.69
CA ASN A 792 16.52 -30.22 -13.46
C ASN A 792 16.19 -30.87 -12.11
N VAL A 793 15.35 -31.90 -12.18
CA VAL A 793 15.27 -32.94 -11.17
C VAL A 793 16.66 -33.58 -11.11
N ARG A 794 17.33 -33.38 -9.97
CA ARG A 794 18.15 -34.43 -9.37
C ARG A 794 17.53 -34.79 -8.04
#